data_AF-A0A6V7VIE9-F1
#
_entry.id   AF-A0A6V7VIE9-F1
#
_cell.length_a   1.000
_cell.length_b   1.000
_cell.length_c   1.000
_cell.angle_alpha   90.00
_cell.angle_beta   90.00
_cell.angle_gamma   90.00
#
_symmetry.space_group_name_H-M   'P 1'
#
loop_
_entity.id
_entity.type
_entity.pdbx_description
1 polymer ?
#
loop_
_entity_poly.entity_id
_entity_poly.type
_entity_poly.pdbx_seq_one_letter_code
_entity_poly.pdbx_strand_id
1 'polypeptide(L)'
;MFEQPQHSSSLTPSLSDNSISGMTNNSMLNSQTLEEYCWYWGAASKEEISAAMENQQNGTFAVRDASTKGQYTLTLRIDGTNKLIKILVENGRCGFTQDSMDFDSMASLVQFYQTCSLRDFNEKLDTCLLYPLNSPQSLTCQNSMKSDSTIDPSYRVSLLKCTFEAIHAEYDRVSRRYDQLFNQQLALNEEYNRKQRTESAYADVLKIFERKIAELKTTISGEKDLNDRDRESLTINIELQEERMEEIGKAQNLMRAAIQNIGLSLQKINEELGRLKPLLLKLHKKCEKYRDKLLEMSKQKVTHAQLDRVVQSVSLALDSEPSTLSTFLLRISLPMSNWCCECWLWHQATKDESIALIRSLMNDFDNSNASTDGIFLIRPSSSRIGFYALEISKDGNVHSCLIEYRDPRTTIDHSGGYGFAQTQMLFASLMDFVRYYSAVPLKEHNSVLDTPLITPALSQLKQRKEKNNSNTSNTDHQRDKAKLKRIEAIDDATELSTSRDDERSKEKILDTLLSFCGCANLLKIGMMQLVEINRGSARFKQLNYCLNDIRVRVSLFAYLLPNCFIPIFERYNSNIFISFILIAILGFICVVLIKTSRQRWMYSSQAFLLGTVNAWAIKFSVDAFEKGRTDVITFCLYVILFGLFHFSEFLMTAYSNPDSLRPDSFLLNHSWAYWTAAMCSWIEFWTRLWILPTFYSPFVSLAGLILCILGEIFRKLAMCHASVGFTHQISFRRSRNHSLCTDGVYAIIFLGYVGWMMWSIGTQLVLCNPICVISYAIVSYRFFEERIYEEERYLIEFFAERYIAYQRFVPTGIPGISGYEPTH
;
A
#
# COMPACT_ATOMS: atom_id res chain seq x y z
N MET A 1 14.75 57.13 56.49
CA MET A 1 14.08 57.91 57.55
C MET A 1 13.09 56.95 58.18
N PHE A 2 13.39 56.55 59.42
CA PHE A 2 12.56 55.91 60.47
C PHE A 2 11.38 55.02 60.02
N GLU A 3 11.18 53.78 60.49
CA GLU A 3 11.43 53.25 61.83
C GLU A 3 11.22 51.71 61.82
N GLN A 4 12.05 51.01 62.60
CA GLN A 4 11.88 49.66 63.15
C GLN A 4 10.74 49.65 64.23
N PRO A 5 10.53 48.66 65.15
CA PRO A 5 11.27 47.41 65.43
C PRO A 5 10.47 46.14 65.89
N GLN A 6 11.22 45.02 65.93
CA GLN A 6 11.33 43.99 67.01
C GLN A 6 10.23 42.93 67.23
N HIS A 7 10.49 41.69 67.70
CA HIS A 7 11.65 41.12 68.43
C HIS A 7 11.73 39.56 68.26
N SER A 8 12.96 39.03 68.35
CA SER A 8 13.49 37.72 68.86
C SER A 8 12.54 36.68 69.50
N SER A 9 12.77 35.35 69.56
CA SER A 9 14.00 34.53 69.64
C SER A 9 13.67 33.03 69.57
N SER A 10 14.66 32.28 69.07
CA SER A 10 15.01 30.84 69.23
C SER A 10 14.38 29.98 70.35
N LEU A 11 14.10 28.70 70.02
CA LEU A 11 14.68 27.50 70.68
C LEU A 11 14.24 26.20 69.96
N THR A 12 15.22 25.38 69.58
CA THR A 12 15.15 23.95 69.17
C THR A 12 14.98 23.05 70.40
N PRO A 13 14.43 21.81 70.31
CA PRO A 13 15.23 20.65 69.87
C PRO A 13 14.47 19.59 69.02
N SER A 14 15.27 18.60 68.62
CA SER A 14 15.25 17.62 67.54
C SER A 14 14.39 16.34 67.67
N LEU A 15 14.39 15.60 66.54
CA LEU A 15 14.03 14.17 66.25
C LEU A 15 12.56 13.96 65.85
N SER A 16 12.20 13.31 64.74
CA SER A 16 12.90 12.51 63.73
C SER A 16 11.99 12.31 62.48
N ASP A 17 12.63 11.94 61.37
CA ASP A 17 12.12 11.21 60.20
C ASP A 17 11.30 11.87 59.07
N ASN A 18 11.86 11.64 57.88
CA ASN A 18 11.27 11.45 56.55
C ASN A 18 10.85 12.65 55.69
N SER A 19 11.68 12.84 54.68
CA SER A 19 11.52 13.56 53.42
C SER A 19 10.17 13.35 52.72
N ILE A 20 9.61 14.41 52.14
CA ILE A 20 9.58 14.68 50.68
C ILE A 20 8.87 16.03 50.42
N SER A 21 9.47 16.77 49.49
CA SER A 21 9.24 18.15 49.07
C SER A 21 7.93 18.38 48.31
N GLY A 22 7.22 19.44 48.70
CA GLY A 22 6.12 20.08 47.95
C GLY A 22 6.64 21.11 46.96
N MET A 23 6.10 21.04 45.74
CA MET A 23 6.40 21.86 44.57
C MET A 23 6.02 23.34 44.72
N THR A 24 6.88 24.21 44.24
CA THR A 24 6.64 25.62 43.97
C THR A 24 6.03 25.81 42.57
N ASN A 25 5.00 26.66 42.49
CA ASN A 25 4.45 27.22 41.27
C ASN A 25 5.40 28.29 40.71
N ASN A 26 5.78 28.16 39.43
CA ASN A 26 6.01 29.28 38.49
C ASN A 26 6.42 28.73 37.10
N SER A 27 5.51 28.80 36.13
CA SER A 27 5.80 29.00 34.68
C SER A 27 4.49 28.92 33.89
N MET A 28 3.79 30.04 33.79
CA MET A 28 2.74 30.26 32.79
C MET A 28 2.97 31.62 32.16
N LEU A 29 3.74 31.66 31.07
CA LEU A 29 3.59 32.56 29.93
C LEU A 29 4.61 32.13 28.86
N ASN A 30 4.16 32.00 27.62
CA ASN A 30 4.89 31.60 26.41
C ASN A 30 5.21 30.10 26.22
N SER A 31 4.18 29.33 25.88
CA SER A 31 4.33 28.25 24.90
C SER A 31 3.05 28.19 24.05
N GLN A 32 3.19 28.39 22.74
CA GLN A 32 2.28 27.69 21.82
C GLN A 32 2.37 26.21 22.21
N THR A 33 1.23 25.56 22.43
CA THR A 33 1.16 24.20 22.92
C THR A 33 1.93 23.31 21.95
N LEU A 34 3.12 22.84 22.35
CA LEU A 34 4.02 22.03 21.50
C LEU A 34 3.31 20.81 20.89
N GLU A 35 2.25 20.36 21.56
CA GLU A 35 1.31 19.32 21.16
C GLU A 35 0.60 19.57 19.82
N GLU A 36 0.56 20.81 19.33
CA GLU A 36 -0.05 21.16 18.04
C GLU A 36 0.85 20.84 16.84
N TYR A 37 2.15 20.71 17.07
CA TYR A 37 3.11 20.49 15.99
C TYR A 37 3.21 19.01 15.63
N CYS A 38 3.05 18.70 14.35
CA CYS A 38 3.07 17.32 13.87
C CYS A 38 4.40 16.59 14.15
N TRP A 39 5.51 17.31 14.23
CA TRP A 39 6.84 16.79 14.54
C TRP A 39 7.09 16.57 16.05
N TYR A 40 6.16 16.99 16.92
CA TYR A 40 6.28 16.82 18.36
C TYR A 40 5.60 15.53 18.82
N TRP A 41 6.36 14.66 19.45
CA TRP A 41 5.96 13.32 19.89
C TRP A 41 5.72 13.21 21.40
N GLY A 42 5.77 14.33 22.13
CA GLY A 42 5.55 14.37 23.58
C GLY A 42 6.45 13.37 24.32
N ALA A 43 5.86 12.61 25.25
CA ALA A 43 6.56 11.63 26.07
C ALA A 43 6.90 10.30 25.37
N ALA A 44 6.87 10.23 24.03
CA ALA A 44 7.19 9.01 23.28
C ALA A 44 8.60 8.49 23.59
N SER A 45 8.76 7.17 23.61
CA SER A 45 10.05 6.55 23.91
C SER A 45 11.05 6.74 22.75
N LYS A 46 12.35 6.66 23.06
CA LYS A 46 13.41 6.71 22.05
C LYS A 46 13.24 5.58 21.03
N GLU A 47 12.82 4.42 21.50
CA GLU A 47 12.62 3.20 20.73
C GLU A 47 11.44 3.35 19.75
N GLU A 48 10.33 3.95 20.19
CA GLU A 48 9.16 4.26 19.34
C GLU A 48 9.52 5.17 18.16
N ILE A 49 10.21 6.27 18.44
CA ILE A 49 10.66 7.20 17.38
C ILE A 49 11.69 6.52 16.48
N SER A 50 12.58 5.72 17.05
CA SER A 50 13.60 5.03 16.26
C SER A 50 13.02 4.03 15.28
N ALA A 51 12.00 3.27 15.70
CA ALA A 51 11.26 2.36 14.83
C ALA A 51 10.47 3.11 13.74
N ALA A 52 9.87 4.25 14.08
CA ALA A 52 9.17 5.09 13.10
C ALA A 52 10.12 5.74 12.06
N MET A 53 11.39 5.94 12.42
CA MET A 53 12.43 6.52 11.56
C MET A 53 13.23 5.50 10.74
N GLU A 54 13.11 4.20 11.00
CA GLU A 54 13.98 3.16 10.42
C GLU A 54 13.96 3.12 8.88
N ASN A 55 12.82 3.46 8.27
CA ASN A 55 12.62 3.50 6.82
C ASN A 55 12.43 4.92 6.25
N GLN A 56 12.82 5.95 7.00
CA GLN A 56 12.70 7.35 6.58
C GLN A 56 14.00 7.87 5.95
N GLN A 57 13.88 8.88 5.10
CA GLN A 57 15.01 9.48 4.38
C GLN A 57 15.83 10.43 5.25
N ASN A 58 17.05 10.75 4.81
CA ASN A 58 17.91 11.72 5.48
C ASN A 58 17.22 13.08 5.60
N GLY A 59 17.41 13.77 6.74
CA GLY A 59 16.71 15.01 7.08
C GLY A 59 15.33 14.80 7.72
N THR A 60 14.90 13.55 7.95
CA THR A 60 13.68 13.27 8.72
C THR A 60 13.92 13.50 10.20
N PHE A 61 13.01 14.20 10.88
CA PHE A 61 13.21 14.58 12.28
C PHE A 61 11.94 14.53 13.14
N ALA A 62 12.12 14.40 14.45
CA ALA A 62 11.06 14.43 15.47
C ALA A 62 11.61 15.02 16.78
N VAL A 63 10.78 15.72 17.54
CA VAL A 63 11.12 16.24 18.87
C VAL A 63 10.27 15.52 19.92
N ARG A 64 10.90 15.10 21.01
CA ARG A 64 10.22 14.48 22.17
C ARG A 64 10.70 15.04 23.49
N ASP A 65 9.99 14.76 24.55
CA ASP A 65 10.41 15.03 25.92
C ASP A 65 11.70 14.25 26.23
N ALA A 66 12.66 14.94 26.84
CA ALA A 66 13.82 14.26 27.41
C ALA A 66 13.43 13.56 28.72
N SER A 67 14.23 12.57 29.13
CA SER A 67 14.05 11.92 30.44
C SER A 67 14.28 12.89 31.61
N THR A 68 14.95 14.01 31.36
CA THR A 68 15.13 15.12 32.30
C THR A 68 14.00 16.13 32.12
N LYS A 69 13.26 16.44 33.21
CA LYS A 69 12.17 17.41 33.17
C LYS A 69 12.65 18.78 32.67
N GLY A 70 11.90 19.37 31.73
CA GLY A 70 12.17 20.69 31.16
C GLY A 70 13.17 20.72 30.00
N GLN A 71 13.59 19.55 29.48
CA GLN A 71 14.48 19.45 28.32
C GLN A 71 13.85 18.60 27.22
N TYR A 72 14.30 18.78 25.99
CA TYR A 72 13.77 18.07 24.82
C TYR A 72 14.88 17.33 24.08
N THR A 73 14.50 16.34 23.29
CA THR A 73 15.42 15.60 22.42
C THR A 73 14.92 15.65 20.98
N LEU A 74 15.73 16.21 20.09
CA LEU A 74 15.56 16.16 18.65
C LEU A 74 16.21 14.87 18.13
N THR A 75 15.42 14.02 17.48
CA THR A 75 15.92 12.85 16.77
C THR A 75 15.98 13.18 15.29
N LEU A 76 17.14 13.02 14.65
CA LEU A 76 17.38 13.33 13.26
C LEU A 76 17.94 12.09 12.53
N ARG A 77 17.33 11.74 11.40
CA ARG A 77 17.81 10.69 10.51
C ARG A 77 18.87 11.27 9.57
N ILE A 78 20.10 10.79 9.66
CA ILE A 78 21.20 11.15 8.76
C ILE A 78 22.11 9.94 8.52
N ASP A 79 22.48 9.72 7.27
CA ASP A 79 23.31 8.60 6.79
C ASP A 79 22.85 7.22 7.30
N GLY A 80 21.53 7.01 7.29
CA GLY A 80 20.93 5.76 7.73
C GLY A 80 20.96 5.51 9.24
N THR A 81 21.38 6.49 10.05
CA THR A 81 21.41 6.41 11.52
C THR A 81 20.55 7.49 12.16
N ASN A 82 20.05 7.23 13.37
CA ASN A 82 19.31 8.22 14.16
C ASN A 82 20.29 8.93 15.10
N LYS A 83 20.46 10.24 14.93
CA LYS A 83 21.22 11.11 15.82
C LYS A 83 20.27 11.77 16.82
N LEU A 84 20.63 11.73 18.10
CA LEU A 84 19.88 12.32 19.19
C LEU A 84 20.60 13.60 19.61
N ILE A 85 19.94 14.73 19.46
CA ILE A 85 20.45 16.05 19.77
C ILE A 85 19.63 16.58 20.94
N LYS A 86 20.32 16.97 22.01
CA LYS A 86 19.68 17.51 23.20
C LYS A 86 19.31 18.98 22.93
N ILE A 87 18.10 19.36 23.32
CA ILE A 87 17.65 20.75 23.29
C ILE A 87 17.47 21.20 24.73
N LEU A 88 18.22 22.23 25.10
CA LEU A 88 18.20 22.87 26.40
C LEU A 88 17.16 23.99 26.37
N VAL A 89 16.43 24.15 27.47
CA VAL A 89 15.46 25.24 27.65
C VAL A 89 15.69 25.86 29.02
N GLU A 90 16.11 27.13 29.04
CA GLU A 90 16.29 27.91 30.27
C GLU A 90 15.72 29.32 30.08
N ASN A 91 15.02 29.83 31.09
CA ASN A 91 14.42 31.17 31.08
C ASN A 91 13.53 31.47 29.85
N GLY A 92 12.90 30.46 29.26
CA GLY A 92 12.04 30.60 28.08
C GLY A 92 12.78 30.65 26.74
N ARG A 93 14.12 30.53 26.73
CA ARG A 93 14.93 30.39 25.51
C ARG A 93 15.39 28.96 25.32
N CYS A 94 15.61 28.55 24.07
CA CYS A 94 16.09 27.22 23.74
C CYS A 94 17.27 27.21 22.76
N GLY A 95 18.06 26.14 22.81
CA GLY A 95 19.27 25.96 22.01
C GLY A 95 19.87 24.57 22.16
N PHE A 96 20.88 24.24 21.36
CA PHE A 96 21.56 22.95 21.41
C PHE A 96 22.75 22.91 22.39
N THR A 97 23.33 24.07 22.72
CA THR A 97 24.37 24.22 23.76
C THR A 97 23.97 25.30 24.76
N GLN A 98 24.63 25.28 25.92
CA GLN A 98 24.39 26.27 26.99
C GLN A 98 24.82 27.69 26.59
N ASP A 99 25.86 27.78 25.74
CA ASP A 99 26.46 29.04 25.32
C ASP A 99 25.73 29.68 24.12
N SER A 100 24.78 28.98 23.49
CA SER A 100 24.00 29.44 22.33
C SER A 100 22.51 29.11 22.47
N MET A 101 21.81 29.84 23.35
CA MET A 101 20.33 29.77 23.50
C MET A 101 19.66 30.91 22.73
N ASP A 102 19.81 30.89 21.42
CA ASP A 102 19.46 32.02 20.54
C ASP A 102 17.96 32.07 20.16
N PHE A 103 17.17 31.06 20.54
CA PHE A 103 15.79 30.92 20.08
C PHE A 103 14.78 31.19 21.21
N ASP A 104 13.77 32.02 20.93
CA ASP A 104 12.71 32.39 21.90
C ASP A 104 11.61 31.32 22.04
N SER A 105 11.64 30.26 21.22
CA SER A 105 10.71 29.12 21.31
C SER A 105 11.26 27.88 20.59
N MET A 106 10.77 26.70 20.99
CA MET A 106 11.08 25.43 20.32
C MET A 106 10.65 25.43 18.85
N ALA A 107 9.54 26.09 18.53
CA ALA A 107 9.04 26.23 17.17
C ALA A 107 10.00 27.07 16.31
N SER A 108 10.50 28.19 16.84
CA SER A 108 11.49 29.03 16.12
C SER A 108 12.83 28.32 15.90
N LEU A 109 13.28 27.49 16.84
CA LEU A 109 14.48 26.67 16.69
C LEU A 109 14.31 25.67 15.53
N VAL A 110 13.20 24.93 15.51
CA VAL A 110 12.90 23.97 14.45
C VAL A 110 12.74 24.68 13.10
N GLN A 111 12.02 25.79 13.05
CA GLN A 111 11.80 26.56 11.82
C GLN A 111 13.09 27.14 11.24
N PHE A 112 14.02 27.60 12.09
CA PHE A 112 15.32 28.08 11.65
C PHE A 112 16.13 26.94 10.99
N TYR A 113 16.23 25.78 11.63
CA TYR A 113 16.98 24.63 11.08
C TYR A 113 16.22 23.86 9.99
N GLN A 114 14.98 24.24 9.67
CA GLN A 114 14.31 23.82 8.43
C GLN A 114 14.89 24.52 7.20
N THR A 115 15.37 25.75 7.36
CA THR A 115 15.94 26.57 6.28
C THR A 115 17.46 26.71 6.35
N CYS A 116 18.07 26.48 7.52
CA CYS A 116 19.51 26.58 7.76
C CYS A 116 20.10 25.20 8.12
N SER A 117 21.30 24.89 7.62
CA SER A 117 21.93 23.59 7.85
C SER A 117 22.37 23.45 9.31
N LEU A 118 22.21 22.24 9.88
CA LEU A 118 22.75 21.88 11.18
C LEU A 118 24.28 21.82 11.21
N ARG A 119 24.95 21.99 10.05
CA ARG A 119 26.40 22.13 9.94
C ARG A 119 26.95 23.25 10.83
N ASP A 120 26.20 24.34 10.97
CA ASP A 120 26.57 25.50 11.79
C ASP A 120 26.62 25.16 13.29
N PHE A 121 25.87 24.13 13.71
CA PHE A 121 25.93 23.56 15.05
C PHE A 121 26.95 22.43 15.17
N ASN A 122 27.05 21.56 14.15
CA ASN A 122 27.98 20.44 14.13
C ASN A 122 28.33 20.09 12.68
N GLU A 123 29.61 20.21 12.30
CA GLU A 123 30.10 19.97 10.94
C GLU A 123 29.73 18.58 10.38
N LYS A 124 29.51 17.58 11.24
CA LYS A 124 29.12 16.22 10.84
C LYS A 124 27.62 16.06 10.56
N LEU A 125 26.81 17.09 10.82
CA LEU A 125 25.37 17.11 10.62
C LEU A 125 25.02 18.07 9.48
N ASP A 126 25.57 17.82 8.30
CA ASP A 126 25.32 18.65 7.12
C ASP A 126 23.96 18.35 6.47
N THR A 127 22.90 18.74 7.17
CA THR A 127 21.53 18.58 6.70
C THR A 127 20.60 19.56 7.41
N CYS A 128 19.47 19.89 6.78
CA CYS A 128 18.39 20.65 7.41
C CYS A 128 17.33 19.70 7.96
N LEU A 129 16.40 20.23 8.76
CA LEU A 129 15.22 19.54 9.26
C LEU A 129 14.15 19.43 8.16
N LEU A 130 14.42 18.63 7.13
CA LEU A 130 13.63 18.62 5.88
C LEU A 130 12.24 17.97 6.03
N TYR A 131 12.12 16.89 6.80
CA TYR A 131 10.91 16.07 6.81
C TYR A 131 10.40 15.83 8.24
N PRO A 132 9.35 16.53 8.69
CA PRO A 132 8.78 16.32 10.02
C PRO A 132 8.12 14.93 10.10
N LEU A 133 8.49 14.14 11.10
CA LEU A 133 7.89 12.85 11.37
C LEU A 133 6.58 13.04 12.16
N ASN A 134 5.45 12.67 11.58
CA ASN A 134 4.13 12.92 12.18
C ASN A 134 3.85 12.05 13.41
N SER A 135 3.58 12.67 14.56
CA SER A 135 3.17 12.02 15.79
C SER A 135 1.82 11.28 15.64
N PRO A 136 1.67 10.08 16.25
CA PRO A 136 0.38 9.38 16.35
C PRO A 136 -0.69 10.25 17.02
N GLN A 137 -0.30 11.14 17.95
CA GLN A 137 -1.20 12.06 18.61
C GLN A 137 -1.71 13.15 17.65
N SER A 138 -0.87 13.61 16.71
CA SER A 138 -1.27 14.53 15.63
C SER A 138 -2.22 13.87 14.61
N LEU A 139 -2.09 12.55 14.40
CA LEU A 139 -3.08 11.75 13.64
C LEU A 139 -4.43 11.64 14.37
N THR A 140 -4.45 11.69 15.71
CA THR A 140 -5.68 11.87 16.48
C THR A 140 -6.20 13.31 16.49
N CYS A 141 -5.38 14.34 16.32
CA CYS A 141 -5.85 15.72 16.15
C CYS A 141 -6.50 15.96 14.77
N GLN A 142 -6.15 15.17 13.74
CA GLN A 142 -6.96 15.11 12.50
C GLN A 142 -8.30 14.36 12.70
N ASN A 143 -8.44 13.63 13.82
CA ASN A 143 -9.66 12.95 14.25
C ASN A 143 -10.31 13.59 15.49
N SER A 144 -9.83 14.74 15.98
CA SER A 144 -10.48 15.49 17.06
C SER A 144 -11.55 16.40 16.47
N MET A 145 -12.57 15.74 15.92
CA MET A 145 -13.91 16.30 15.86
C MET A 145 -14.83 15.27 16.50
N LYS A 146 -14.57 15.01 17.79
CA LYS A 146 -15.63 14.53 18.68
C LYS A 146 -16.44 15.75 19.09
N SER A 147 -17.75 15.59 18.94
CA SER A 147 -18.87 16.46 19.32
C SER A 147 -18.92 17.85 18.68
N ASP A 148 -19.31 17.87 17.40
CA ASP A 148 -20.39 18.78 17.02
C ASP A 148 -21.50 17.91 16.44
N SER A 149 -22.47 17.53 17.28
CA SER A 149 -23.65 16.72 16.94
C SER A 149 -24.63 17.43 15.99
N THR A 150 -24.16 18.46 15.30
CA THR A 150 -24.93 19.46 14.55
C THR A 150 -24.63 19.45 13.05
N ILE A 151 -23.56 18.77 12.59
CA ILE A 151 -23.20 18.73 11.17
C ILE A 151 -24.04 17.67 10.45
N ASP A 152 -24.94 18.11 9.56
CA ASP A 152 -25.81 17.19 8.82
C ASP A 152 -24.99 16.16 7.99
N PRO A 153 -25.34 14.85 8.08
CA PRO A 153 -24.67 13.77 7.36
C PRO A 153 -24.47 14.01 5.86
N SER A 154 -25.41 14.69 5.19
CA SER A 154 -25.34 14.98 3.75
C SER A 154 -24.14 15.85 3.38
N TYR A 155 -23.85 16.87 4.20
CA TYR A 155 -22.69 17.73 4.01
C TYR A 155 -21.37 16.98 4.16
N ARG A 156 -21.26 16.08 5.16
CA ARG A 156 -20.06 15.26 5.35
C ARG A 156 -19.80 14.33 4.17
N VAL A 157 -20.84 13.75 3.59
CA VAL A 157 -20.73 12.90 2.39
C VAL A 157 -20.24 13.72 1.19
N SER A 158 -20.75 14.94 1.00
CA SER A 158 -20.33 15.85 -0.09
C SER A 158 -18.85 16.23 0.02
N LEU A 159 -18.37 16.61 1.21
CA LEU A 159 -16.96 16.89 1.47
C LEU A 159 -16.07 15.69 1.21
N LEU A 160 -16.51 14.50 1.65
CA LEU A 160 -15.76 13.28 1.49
C LEU A 160 -15.68 12.84 0.03
N LYS A 161 -16.77 13.02 -0.73
CA LYS A 161 -16.82 12.80 -2.18
C LYS A 161 -15.86 13.73 -2.92
N CYS A 162 -15.92 15.04 -2.64
CA CYS A 162 -15.01 16.03 -3.24
C CYS A 162 -13.53 15.69 -2.95
N THR A 163 -13.24 15.22 -1.74
CA THR A 163 -11.89 14.80 -1.34
C THR A 163 -11.47 13.52 -2.07
N PHE A 164 -12.37 12.55 -2.23
CA PHE A 164 -12.10 11.31 -2.96
C PHE A 164 -11.84 11.58 -4.45
N GLU A 165 -12.65 12.43 -5.09
CA GLU A 165 -12.44 12.86 -6.49
C GLU A 165 -11.05 13.46 -6.68
N ALA A 166 -10.63 14.36 -5.78
CA ALA A 166 -9.33 14.99 -5.82
C ALA A 166 -8.16 13.99 -5.70
N ILE A 167 -8.22 13.09 -4.71
CA ILE A 167 -7.17 12.10 -4.48
C ILE A 167 -7.11 11.13 -5.67
N HIS A 168 -8.27 10.74 -6.21
CA HIS A 168 -8.34 9.85 -7.36
C HIS A 168 -7.79 10.49 -8.63
N ALA A 169 -8.12 11.77 -8.89
CA ALA A 169 -7.57 12.51 -10.01
C ALA A 169 -6.03 12.63 -9.93
N GLU A 170 -5.50 12.92 -8.74
CA GLU A 170 -4.04 12.97 -8.49
C GLU A 170 -3.40 11.58 -8.68
N TYR A 171 -4.02 10.52 -8.18
CA TYR A 171 -3.57 9.14 -8.37
C TYR A 171 -3.51 8.75 -9.85
N ASP A 172 -4.56 9.00 -10.62
CA ASP A 172 -4.64 8.63 -12.03
C ASP A 172 -3.62 9.43 -12.87
N ARG A 173 -3.45 10.75 -12.61
CA ARG A 173 -2.37 11.54 -13.24
C ARG A 173 -0.98 10.97 -12.96
N VAL A 174 -0.69 10.61 -11.70
CA VAL A 174 0.60 10.01 -11.33
C VAL A 174 0.78 8.64 -12.00
N SER A 175 -0.27 7.82 -12.06
CA SER A 175 -0.25 6.51 -12.72
C SER A 175 0.07 6.65 -14.21
N ARG A 176 -0.67 7.49 -14.93
CA ARG A 176 -0.45 7.75 -16.36
C ARG A 176 0.96 8.27 -16.63
N ARG A 177 1.45 9.21 -15.81
CA ARG A 177 2.81 9.74 -15.94
C ARG A 177 3.87 8.67 -15.69
N TYR A 178 3.65 7.80 -14.71
CA TYR A 178 4.52 6.67 -14.44
C TYR A 178 4.57 5.71 -15.62
N ASP A 179 3.41 5.31 -16.16
CA ASP A 179 3.32 4.38 -17.29
C ASP A 179 3.97 4.96 -18.56
N GLN A 180 3.77 6.26 -18.84
CA GLN A 180 4.46 6.97 -19.92
C GLN A 180 5.98 6.92 -19.79
N LEU A 181 6.51 7.27 -18.60
CA LEU A 181 7.95 7.27 -18.34
C LEU A 181 8.54 5.85 -18.38
N PHE A 182 7.80 4.86 -17.90
CA PHE A 182 8.20 3.46 -17.95
C PHE A 182 8.27 2.93 -19.39
N ASN A 183 7.28 3.27 -20.23
CA ASN A 183 7.31 2.91 -21.65
C ASN A 183 8.45 3.63 -22.40
N GLN A 184 8.71 4.90 -22.07
CA GLN A 184 9.87 5.63 -22.62
C GLN A 184 11.20 5.02 -22.20
N GLN A 185 11.31 4.56 -20.95
CA GLN A 185 12.48 3.85 -20.45
C GLN A 185 12.73 2.59 -21.27
N LEU A 186 11.70 1.78 -21.50
CA LEU A 186 11.81 0.54 -22.26
C LEU A 186 12.31 0.80 -23.69
N ALA A 187 11.69 1.75 -24.39
CA ALA A 187 12.07 2.14 -25.76
C ALA A 187 13.51 2.67 -25.85
N LEU A 188 13.92 3.54 -24.91
CA LEU A 188 15.29 4.06 -24.86
C LEU A 188 16.32 2.98 -24.53
N ASN A 189 15.97 2.00 -23.69
CA ASN A 189 16.85 0.90 -23.35
C ASN A 189 17.08 -0.04 -24.56
N GLU A 190 16.04 -0.28 -25.35
CA GLU A 190 16.16 -0.99 -26.63
C GLU A 190 17.04 -0.22 -27.64
N GLU A 191 16.84 1.10 -27.76
CA GLU A 191 17.66 1.95 -28.63
C GLU A 191 19.13 1.97 -28.17
N TYR A 192 19.36 2.09 -26.87
CA TYR A 192 20.69 2.04 -26.25
C TYR A 192 21.42 0.74 -26.63
N ASN A 193 20.78 -0.42 -26.39
CA ASN A 193 21.35 -1.73 -26.70
C ASN A 193 21.64 -1.89 -28.19
N ARG A 194 20.74 -1.41 -29.06
CA ARG A 194 20.94 -1.46 -30.51
C ARG A 194 22.16 -0.65 -30.94
N LYS A 195 22.28 0.58 -30.46
CA LYS A 195 23.44 1.45 -30.77
C LYS A 195 24.74 0.92 -30.20
N GLN A 196 24.70 0.32 -29.01
CA GLN A 196 25.88 -0.32 -28.41
C GLN A 196 26.40 -1.49 -29.25
N ARG A 197 25.51 -2.33 -29.79
CA ARG A 197 25.90 -3.40 -30.74
C ARG A 197 26.52 -2.83 -32.01
N THR A 198 25.95 -1.77 -32.57
CA THR A 198 26.49 -1.11 -33.77
C THR A 198 27.86 -0.47 -33.50
N GLU A 199 28.06 0.15 -32.34
CA GLU A 199 29.36 0.73 -31.95
C GLU A 199 30.43 -0.35 -31.79
N SER A 200 30.09 -1.49 -31.17
CA SER A 200 30.99 -2.65 -31.08
C SER A 200 31.33 -3.21 -32.46
N ALA A 201 30.36 -3.29 -33.38
CA ALA A 201 30.60 -3.72 -34.74
C ALA A 201 31.56 -2.79 -35.50
N TYR A 202 31.44 -1.45 -35.32
CA TYR A 202 32.42 -0.52 -35.86
C TYR A 202 33.82 -0.74 -35.28
N ALA A 203 33.93 -1.00 -33.97
CA ALA A 203 35.21 -1.29 -33.33
C ALA A 203 35.90 -2.53 -33.92
N ASP A 204 35.14 -3.59 -34.20
CA ASP A 204 35.67 -4.82 -34.80
C ASP A 204 36.06 -4.61 -36.27
N VAL A 205 35.28 -3.84 -37.02
CA VAL A 205 35.62 -3.47 -38.40
C VAL A 205 36.92 -2.67 -38.45
N LEU A 206 37.11 -1.69 -37.56
CA LEU A 206 38.34 -0.90 -37.48
C LEU A 206 39.57 -1.81 -37.25
N LYS A 207 39.48 -2.78 -36.34
CA LYS A 207 40.58 -3.76 -36.12
C LYS A 207 40.91 -4.57 -37.38
N ILE A 208 39.90 -4.90 -38.20
CA ILE A 208 40.13 -5.62 -39.47
C ILE A 208 40.91 -4.73 -40.44
N PHE A 209 40.54 -3.45 -40.58
CA PHE A 209 41.26 -2.49 -41.42
C PHE A 209 42.68 -2.25 -40.90
N GLU A 210 42.88 -2.07 -39.60
CA GLU A 210 44.20 -1.91 -38.97
C GLU A 210 45.12 -3.09 -39.29
N ARG A 211 44.63 -4.33 -39.13
CA ARG A 211 45.40 -5.53 -39.47
C ARG A 211 45.75 -5.60 -40.96
N LYS A 212 44.79 -5.29 -41.83
CA LYS A 212 44.99 -5.34 -43.28
C LYS A 212 46.02 -4.30 -43.76
N ILE A 213 45.96 -3.09 -43.20
CA ILE A 213 46.96 -2.04 -43.46
C ILE A 213 48.34 -2.49 -42.98
N ALA A 214 48.43 -3.11 -41.79
CA ALA A 214 49.70 -3.62 -41.26
C ALA A 214 50.30 -4.72 -42.16
N GLU A 215 49.49 -5.68 -42.60
CA GLU A 215 49.90 -6.73 -43.53
C GLU A 215 50.44 -6.14 -44.84
N LEU A 216 49.70 -5.21 -45.46
CA LEU A 216 50.14 -4.53 -46.69
C LEU A 216 51.46 -3.79 -46.52
N LYS A 217 51.66 -3.07 -45.40
CA LYS A 217 52.91 -2.39 -45.08
C LYS A 217 54.08 -3.35 -44.91
N THR A 218 53.85 -4.53 -44.31
CA THR A 218 54.87 -5.57 -44.18
C THR A 218 55.27 -6.17 -45.52
N THR A 219 54.32 -6.42 -46.43
CA THR A 219 54.61 -6.94 -47.78
C THR A 219 55.48 -5.97 -48.59
N ILE A 220 55.15 -4.68 -48.58
CA ILE A 220 55.96 -3.64 -49.26
C ILE A 220 57.40 -3.59 -48.71
N SER A 221 57.57 -3.85 -47.41
CA SER A 221 58.88 -3.75 -46.74
C SER A 221 59.72 -5.03 -46.83
N GLY A 222 59.08 -6.19 -46.99
CA GLY A 222 59.73 -7.51 -46.94
C GLY A 222 60.19 -8.07 -48.29
N GLU A 223 59.58 -7.65 -49.40
CA GLU A 223 59.80 -8.26 -50.71
C GLU A 223 60.73 -7.39 -51.58
N LYS A 224 61.95 -7.88 -51.84
CA LYS A 224 63.01 -7.11 -52.55
C LYS A 224 62.87 -7.07 -54.08
N ASP A 225 62.08 -7.98 -54.67
CA ASP A 225 61.89 -8.11 -56.13
C ASP A 225 60.56 -7.52 -56.65
N LEU A 226 59.88 -6.68 -55.85
CA LEU A 226 58.65 -5.98 -56.26
C LEU A 226 58.94 -4.95 -57.37
N ASN A 227 58.17 -5.03 -58.46
CA ASN A 227 58.21 -4.04 -59.53
C ASN A 227 57.68 -2.68 -59.05
N ASP A 228 58.23 -1.58 -59.56
CA ASP A 228 57.86 -0.21 -59.13
C ASP A 228 56.35 0.08 -59.29
N ARG A 229 55.72 -0.45 -60.35
CA ARG A 229 54.27 -0.31 -60.61
C ARG A 229 53.41 -1.00 -59.55
N ASP A 230 53.83 -2.16 -59.07
CA ASP A 230 53.11 -2.92 -58.06
C ASP A 230 53.26 -2.26 -56.69
N ARG A 231 54.44 -1.69 -56.41
CA ARG A 231 54.71 -0.87 -55.22
C ARG A 231 53.81 0.35 -55.15
N GLU A 232 53.67 1.08 -56.25
CA GLU A 232 52.79 2.25 -56.35
C GLU A 232 51.31 1.87 -56.16
N SER A 233 50.87 0.79 -56.81
CA SER A 233 49.49 0.29 -56.69
C SER A 233 49.14 -0.14 -55.26
N LEU A 234 50.05 -0.81 -54.56
CA LEU A 234 49.88 -1.18 -53.15
C LEU A 234 49.88 0.04 -52.22
N THR A 235 50.68 1.06 -52.53
CA THR A 235 50.73 2.31 -51.75
C THR A 235 49.41 3.07 -51.85
N ILE A 236 48.86 3.22 -53.06
CA ILE A 236 47.53 3.83 -53.28
C ILE A 236 46.44 3.03 -52.54
N ASN A 237 46.51 1.70 -52.55
CA ASN A 237 45.56 0.87 -51.82
C ASN A 237 45.62 1.14 -50.30
N ILE A 238 46.83 1.23 -49.72
CA ILE A 238 47.00 1.58 -48.31
C ILE A 238 46.36 2.93 -48.00
N GLU A 239 46.61 3.96 -48.81
CA GLU A 239 46.02 5.30 -48.64
C GLU A 239 44.47 5.24 -48.64
N LEU A 240 43.87 4.50 -49.58
CA LEU A 240 42.42 4.30 -49.65
C LEU A 240 41.87 3.55 -48.42
N GLN A 241 42.59 2.56 -47.90
CA GLN A 241 42.19 1.84 -46.67
C GLN A 241 42.29 2.75 -45.44
N GLU A 242 43.32 3.60 -45.35
CA GLU A 242 43.50 4.57 -44.25
C GLU A 242 42.40 5.63 -44.25
N GLU A 243 42.04 6.18 -45.42
CA GLU A 243 40.91 7.12 -45.55
C GLU A 243 39.60 6.47 -45.08
N ARG A 244 39.32 5.23 -45.53
CA ARG A 244 38.11 4.50 -45.13
C ARG A 244 38.06 4.20 -43.63
N MET A 245 39.22 3.89 -43.04
CA MET A 245 39.34 3.67 -41.60
C MET A 245 39.03 4.96 -40.81
N GLU A 246 39.49 6.12 -41.30
CA GLU A 246 39.17 7.41 -40.69
C GLU A 246 37.67 7.73 -40.72
N GLU A 247 37.01 7.47 -41.85
CA GLU A 247 35.54 7.64 -41.99
C GLU A 247 34.76 6.77 -40.99
N ILE A 248 35.13 5.50 -40.87
CA ILE A 248 34.50 4.57 -39.93
C ILE A 248 34.76 5.01 -38.48
N GLY A 249 35.96 5.48 -38.18
CA GLY A 249 36.31 6.04 -36.87
C GLY A 249 35.45 7.26 -36.50
N LYS A 250 35.21 8.18 -37.45
CA LYS A 250 34.28 9.30 -37.27
C LYS A 250 32.85 8.81 -36.99
N ALA A 251 32.36 7.83 -37.74
CA ALA A 251 31.04 7.25 -37.53
C ALA A 251 30.89 6.57 -36.15
N GLN A 252 31.93 5.86 -35.69
CA GLN A 252 31.97 5.26 -34.35
C GLN A 252 31.90 6.33 -33.24
N ASN A 253 32.67 7.40 -33.36
CA ASN A 253 32.66 8.50 -32.39
C ASN A 253 31.29 9.18 -32.28
N LEU A 254 30.62 9.41 -33.40
CA LEU A 254 29.24 9.93 -33.42
C LEU A 254 28.26 8.96 -32.74
N MET A 255 28.40 7.64 -32.99
CA MET A 255 27.57 6.63 -32.32
C MET A 255 27.80 6.63 -30.81
N ARG A 256 29.05 6.72 -30.37
CA ARG A 256 29.43 6.79 -28.95
C ARG A 256 28.84 8.02 -28.25
N ALA A 257 28.87 9.18 -28.90
CA ALA A 257 28.22 10.39 -28.39
C ALA A 257 26.69 10.22 -28.27
N ALA A 258 26.05 9.55 -29.25
CA ALA A 258 24.62 9.25 -29.19
C ALA A 258 24.27 8.29 -28.03
N ILE A 259 25.09 7.27 -27.77
CA ILE A 259 24.94 6.35 -26.63
C ILE A 259 25.01 7.12 -25.30
N GLN A 260 25.96 8.04 -25.15
CA GLN A 260 26.07 8.88 -23.95
C GLN A 260 24.81 9.74 -23.72
N ASN A 261 24.26 10.35 -24.77
CA ASN A 261 23.03 11.14 -24.68
C ASN A 261 21.80 10.30 -24.26
N ILE A 262 21.69 9.07 -24.76
CA ILE A 262 20.64 8.13 -24.33
C ILE A 262 20.83 7.76 -22.85
N GLY A 263 22.08 7.48 -22.42
CA GLY A 263 22.40 7.19 -21.03
C GLY A 263 21.96 8.30 -20.07
N LEU A 264 22.22 9.57 -20.42
CA LEU A 264 21.77 10.73 -19.64
C LEU A 264 20.24 10.84 -19.59
N SER A 265 19.55 10.49 -20.67
CA SER A 265 18.08 10.50 -20.74
C SER A 265 17.47 9.39 -19.88
N LEU A 266 18.06 8.18 -19.90
CA LEU A 266 17.67 7.05 -19.05
C LEU A 266 17.87 7.36 -17.57
N GLN A 267 18.96 8.06 -17.21
CA GLN A 267 19.19 8.48 -15.83
C GLN A 267 18.06 9.41 -15.33
N LYS A 268 17.72 10.45 -16.10
CA LYS A 268 16.63 11.38 -15.76
C LYS A 268 15.29 10.68 -15.59
N ILE A 269 14.98 9.72 -16.47
CA ILE A 269 13.74 8.94 -16.40
C ILE A 269 13.73 8.07 -15.13
N ASN A 270 14.84 7.41 -14.80
CA ASN A 270 14.98 6.60 -13.59
C ASN A 270 14.80 7.40 -12.31
N GLU A 271 15.36 8.60 -12.25
CA GLU A 271 15.21 9.52 -11.11
C GLU A 271 13.73 9.88 -10.89
N GLU A 272 13.01 10.27 -11.95
CA GLU A 272 11.57 10.57 -11.88
C GLU A 272 10.73 9.34 -11.52
N LEU A 273 11.01 8.16 -12.10
CA LEU A 273 10.32 6.92 -11.74
C LEU A 273 10.55 6.55 -10.27
N GLY A 274 11.77 6.77 -9.76
CA GLY A 274 12.13 6.59 -8.36
C GLY A 274 11.31 7.48 -7.42
N ARG A 275 11.03 8.72 -7.83
CA ARG A 275 10.18 9.68 -7.10
C ARG A 275 8.69 9.34 -7.17
N LEU A 276 8.18 8.95 -8.34
CA LEU A 276 6.75 8.70 -8.57
C LEU A 276 6.26 7.39 -7.95
N LYS A 277 7.07 6.33 -7.94
CA LYS A 277 6.70 5.01 -7.40
C LYS A 277 6.18 5.04 -5.95
N PRO A 278 6.87 5.64 -4.96
CA PRO A 278 6.35 5.72 -3.60
C PRO A 278 5.12 6.62 -3.48
N LEU A 279 5.04 7.69 -4.29
CA LEU A 279 3.89 8.59 -4.33
C LEU A 279 2.63 7.85 -4.83
N LEU A 280 2.75 7.06 -5.89
CA LEU A 280 1.67 6.23 -6.43
C LEU A 280 1.12 5.27 -5.37
N LEU A 281 1.99 4.59 -4.62
CA LEU A 281 1.58 3.70 -3.52
C LEU A 281 0.88 4.45 -2.39
N LYS A 282 1.37 5.64 -2.04
CA LYS A 282 0.77 6.50 -1.01
C LYS A 282 -0.63 6.97 -1.43
N LEU A 283 -0.78 7.41 -2.68
CA LEU A 283 -2.06 7.86 -3.23
C LEU A 283 -3.06 6.73 -3.39
N HIS A 284 -2.61 5.54 -3.82
CA HIS A 284 -3.45 4.33 -3.88
C HIS A 284 -4.04 3.99 -2.50
N LYS A 285 -3.19 3.95 -1.46
CA LYS A 285 -3.65 3.70 -0.07
C LYS A 285 -4.63 4.79 0.40
N LYS A 286 -4.41 6.05 0.03
CA LYS A 286 -5.35 7.14 0.34
C LYS A 286 -6.69 6.96 -0.40
N CYS A 287 -6.67 6.61 -1.69
CA CYS A 287 -7.89 6.34 -2.47
C CYS A 287 -8.74 5.28 -1.78
N GLU A 288 -8.15 4.12 -1.46
CA GLU A 288 -8.85 3.01 -0.81
C GLU A 288 -9.42 3.42 0.56
N LYS A 289 -8.63 4.14 1.38
CA LYS A 289 -9.09 4.65 2.68
C LYS A 289 -10.33 5.55 2.55
N TYR A 290 -10.34 6.47 1.59
CA TYR A 290 -11.46 7.39 1.39
C TYR A 290 -12.67 6.72 0.72
N ARG A 291 -12.42 5.73 -0.15
CA ARG A 291 -13.45 4.86 -0.72
C ARG A 291 -14.17 4.06 0.36
N ASP A 292 -13.42 3.42 1.25
CA ASP A 292 -13.97 2.67 2.39
C ASP A 292 -14.75 3.60 3.33
N LYS A 293 -14.24 4.80 3.61
CA LYS A 293 -14.94 5.79 4.45
C LYS A 293 -16.26 6.26 3.82
N LEU A 294 -16.32 6.43 2.48
CA LEU A 294 -17.56 6.75 1.77
C LEU A 294 -18.58 5.62 1.86
N LEU A 295 -18.13 4.36 1.75
CA LEU A 295 -18.97 3.18 1.89
C LEU A 295 -19.49 3.00 3.34
N GLU A 296 -18.64 3.28 4.34
CA GLU A 296 -18.97 3.12 5.76
C GLU A 296 -19.92 4.21 6.28
N MET A 297 -19.71 5.48 5.90
CA MET A 297 -20.58 6.59 6.30
C MET A 297 -21.97 6.53 5.64
N SER A 298 -22.10 5.75 4.57
CA SER A 298 -23.36 5.50 3.89
C SER A 298 -24.21 4.43 4.62
N LYS A 299 -24.82 4.78 5.76
CA LYS A 299 -26.14 4.20 6.11
C LYS A 299 -27.25 4.72 5.18
N GLN A 300 -26.96 5.75 4.38
CA GLN A 300 -27.79 6.30 3.31
C GLN A 300 -27.13 6.09 1.93
N LYS A 301 -27.58 5.07 1.19
CA LYS A 301 -27.68 5.00 -0.29
C LYS A 301 -26.49 5.40 -1.20
N VAL A 302 -25.21 5.35 -0.77
CA VAL A 302 -24.07 5.38 -1.72
C VAL A 302 -23.69 3.95 -2.12
N THR A 303 -23.98 3.56 -3.37
CA THR A 303 -23.67 2.22 -3.89
C THR A 303 -22.26 2.15 -4.49
N HIS A 304 -21.68 0.96 -4.54
CA HIS A 304 -20.43 0.71 -5.28
C HIS A 304 -20.51 1.25 -6.72
N ALA A 305 -21.64 1.04 -7.40
CA ALA A 305 -21.88 1.56 -8.74
C ALA A 305 -21.81 3.09 -8.83
N GLN A 306 -22.24 3.83 -7.80
CA GLN A 306 -22.11 5.29 -7.79
C GLN A 306 -20.66 5.74 -7.59
N LEU A 307 -19.87 5.03 -6.78
CA LEU A 307 -18.43 5.32 -6.64
C LEU A 307 -17.65 4.97 -7.89
N ASP A 308 -17.96 3.84 -8.53
CA ASP A 308 -17.33 3.45 -9.79
C ASP A 308 -17.66 4.44 -10.91
N ARG A 309 -18.88 5.01 -10.91
CA ARG A 309 -19.25 6.13 -11.79
C ARG A 309 -18.41 7.38 -11.53
N VAL A 310 -18.10 7.69 -10.27
CA VAL A 310 -17.24 8.84 -9.92
C VAL A 310 -15.83 8.59 -10.45
N VAL A 311 -15.24 7.43 -10.17
CA VAL A 311 -13.92 7.01 -10.68
C VAL A 311 -13.89 7.12 -12.20
N GLN A 312 -14.86 6.51 -12.88
CA GLN A 312 -14.96 6.55 -14.35
C GLN A 312 -15.07 7.98 -14.88
N SER A 313 -15.88 8.84 -14.26
CA SER A 313 -16.03 10.23 -14.71
C SER A 313 -14.75 11.04 -14.54
N VAL A 314 -13.98 10.82 -13.47
CA VAL A 314 -12.70 11.49 -13.24
C VAL A 314 -11.67 11.01 -14.26
N SER A 315 -11.56 9.69 -14.49
CA SER A 315 -10.64 9.15 -15.50
C SER A 315 -10.96 9.63 -16.91
N LEU A 316 -12.24 9.71 -17.29
CA LEU A 316 -12.63 10.26 -18.59
C LEU A 316 -12.32 11.76 -18.71
N ALA A 317 -12.57 12.54 -17.66
CA ALA A 317 -12.20 13.96 -17.65
C ALA A 317 -10.68 14.14 -17.86
N LEU A 318 -9.87 13.28 -17.24
CA LEU A 318 -8.41 13.28 -17.41
C LEU A 318 -7.95 12.84 -18.81
N ASP A 319 -8.73 12.06 -19.56
CA ASP A 319 -8.39 11.70 -20.95
C ASP A 319 -8.40 12.92 -21.87
N SER A 320 -9.27 13.89 -21.57
CA SER A 320 -9.37 15.17 -22.27
C SER A 320 -8.46 16.27 -21.72
N GLU A 321 -7.73 16.01 -20.62
CA GLU A 321 -6.91 17.02 -19.95
C GLU A 321 -5.61 17.32 -20.74
N PRO A 322 -5.27 18.60 -21.01
CA PRO A 322 -4.02 18.96 -21.66
C PRO A 322 -2.80 18.54 -20.83
N SER A 323 -1.76 18.00 -21.49
CA SER A 323 -0.52 17.54 -20.84
C SER A 323 0.20 18.64 -20.06
N THR A 324 0.08 19.89 -20.50
CA THR A 324 0.60 21.08 -19.82
C THR A 324 -0.10 21.30 -18.48
N LEU A 325 -1.43 21.15 -18.43
CA LEU A 325 -2.23 21.26 -17.22
C LEU A 325 -1.92 20.12 -16.24
N SER A 326 -1.84 18.86 -16.72
CA SER A 326 -1.48 17.72 -15.87
C SER A 326 -0.11 17.92 -15.20
N THR A 327 0.88 18.39 -15.97
CA THR A 327 2.23 18.65 -15.46
C THR A 327 2.25 19.78 -14.43
N PHE A 328 1.46 20.83 -14.67
CA PHE A 328 1.31 21.95 -13.74
C PHE A 328 0.67 21.51 -12.42
N LEU A 329 -0.44 20.77 -12.47
CA LEU A 329 -1.14 20.26 -11.28
C LEU A 329 -0.30 19.27 -10.47
N LEU A 330 0.57 18.48 -11.11
CA LEU A 330 1.51 17.58 -10.41
C LEU A 330 2.64 18.32 -9.68
N ARG A 331 2.91 19.58 -10.03
CA ARG A 331 3.94 20.42 -9.37
C ARG A 331 3.38 21.26 -8.24
N ILE A 332 2.09 21.57 -8.26
CA ILE A 332 1.45 22.36 -7.21
C ILE A 332 1.18 21.47 -6.00
N SER A 333 1.83 21.78 -4.88
CA SER A 333 1.53 21.20 -3.57
C SER A 333 0.99 22.27 -2.63
N LEU A 334 -0.27 22.14 -2.21
CA LEU A 334 -0.87 23.03 -1.22
C LEU A 334 -0.84 22.39 0.18
N PRO A 335 -0.59 23.15 1.26
CA PRO A 335 -0.64 22.64 2.63
C PRO A 335 -2.03 22.10 2.96
N MET A 336 -2.14 20.80 3.25
CA MET A 336 -3.43 20.16 3.50
C MET A 336 -4.19 20.73 4.71
N SER A 337 -3.52 21.38 5.66
CA SER A 337 -4.15 21.98 6.85
C SER A 337 -5.10 23.12 6.52
N ASN A 338 -4.78 23.94 5.50
CA ASN A 338 -5.55 25.14 5.16
C ASN A 338 -6.29 25.03 3.82
N TRP A 339 -5.98 24.03 3.00
CA TRP A 339 -6.51 23.88 1.63
C TRP A 339 -7.38 22.64 1.44
N CYS A 340 -7.80 22.02 2.54
CA CYS A 340 -8.75 20.93 2.57
C CYS A 340 -10.12 21.34 1.97
N CYS A 341 -10.92 20.39 1.46
CA CYS A 341 -12.28 20.72 0.98
C CYS A 341 -13.11 21.46 2.04
N GLU A 342 -12.98 21.07 3.32
CA GLU A 342 -13.70 21.70 4.45
C GLU A 342 -13.26 23.14 4.74
N CYS A 343 -12.17 23.59 4.14
CA CYS A 343 -11.55 24.88 4.36
C CYS A 343 -12.15 25.95 3.43
N TRP A 344 -12.80 25.55 2.34
CA TRP A 344 -13.39 26.46 1.34
C TRP A 344 -14.75 26.01 0.80
N LEU A 345 -15.16 24.73 0.91
CA LEU A 345 -16.45 24.25 0.42
C LEU A 345 -17.51 24.27 1.53
N TRP A 346 -18.52 25.11 1.40
CA TRP A 346 -19.66 25.18 2.34
C TRP A 346 -20.96 24.74 1.66
N HIS A 347 -21.29 23.45 1.78
CA HIS A 347 -22.40 22.85 1.02
C HIS A 347 -23.80 23.34 1.42
N GLN A 348 -23.97 23.79 2.66
CA GLN A 348 -25.27 24.20 3.21
C GLN A 348 -25.49 25.71 3.20
N ALA A 349 -24.49 26.51 2.82
CA ALA A 349 -24.60 27.96 2.87
C ALA A 349 -25.50 28.54 1.78
N THR A 350 -26.31 29.49 2.18
CA THR A 350 -27.00 30.40 1.27
C THR A 350 -26.04 31.46 0.71
N LYS A 351 -26.50 32.16 -0.34
CA LYS A 351 -25.74 33.29 -0.91
C LYS A 351 -25.45 34.36 0.13
N ASP A 352 -26.45 34.76 0.91
CA ASP A 352 -26.31 35.87 1.85
C ASP A 352 -25.39 35.50 3.02
N GLU A 353 -25.47 34.28 3.53
CA GLU A 353 -24.55 33.78 4.57
C GLU A 353 -23.10 33.76 4.10
N SER A 354 -22.86 33.31 2.86
CA SER A 354 -21.50 33.28 2.31
C SER A 354 -20.90 34.66 2.12
N ILE A 355 -21.67 35.62 1.60
CA ILE A 355 -21.23 37.00 1.42
C ILE A 355 -21.03 37.68 2.78
N ALA A 356 -21.91 37.44 3.75
CA ALA A 356 -21.78 37.97 5.10
C ALA A 356 -20.51 37.47 5.79
N LEU A 357 -20.16 36.19 5.62
CA LEU A 357 -18.92 35.63 6.15
C LEU A 357 -17.68 36.29 5.54
N ILE A 358 -17.61 36.39 4.20
CA ILE A 358 -16.47 37.02 3.53
C ILE A 358 -16.34 38.48 3.96
N ARG A 359 -17.44 39.25 3.99
CA ARG A 359 -17.41 40.65 4.47
C ARG A 359 -16.95 40.77 5.92
N SER A 360 -17.39 39.85 6.80
CA SER A 360 -16.90 39.85 8.18
C SER A 360 -15.40 39.62 8.25
N LEU A 361 -14.84 38.74 7.39
CA LEU A 361 -13.41 38.49 7.36
C LEU A 361 -12.65 39.68 6.75
N MET A 362 -13.17 40.31 5.70
CA MET A 362 -12.59 41.52 5.11
C MET A 362 -12.44 42.63 6.15
N ASN A 363 -13.48 42.88 6.95
CA ASN A 363 -13.42 43.85 8.05
C ASN A 363 -12.36 43.48 9.11
N ASP A 364 -12.20 42.18 9.42
CA ASP A 364 -11.18 41.71 10.36
C ASP A 364 -9.76 41.96 9.80
N PHE A 365 -9.55 41.76 8.49
CA PHE A 365 -8.27 41.96 7.82
C PHE A 365 -7.93 43.44 7.57
N ASP A 366 -8.92 44.29 7.29
CA ASP A 366 -8.76 45.75 7.16
C ASP A 366 -8.17 46.35 8.44
N ASN A 367 -8.58 45.83 9.61
CA ASN A 367 -8.01 46.23 10.91
C ASN A 367 -6.56 45.77 11.13
N SER A 368 -6.06 44.84 10.30
CA SER A 368 -4.72 44.23 10.41
C SER A 368 -3.74 44.67 9.30
N ASN A 369 -4.13 45.60 8.42
CA ASN A 369 -3.39 46.02 7.22
C ASN A 369 -3.04 44.85 6.26
N ALA A 370 -3.79 43.75 6.29
CA ALA A 370 -3.59 42.63 5.39
C ALA A 370 -4.46 42.81 4.13
N SER A 371 -3.98 42.30 2.99
CA SER A 371 -4.78 42.30 1.76
C SER A 371 -6.08 41.52 1.95
N THR A 372 -7.21 42.16 1.66
CA THR A 372 -8.52 41.50 1.66
C THR A 372 -8.82 40.76 0.37
N ASP A 373 -8.00 40.94 -0.67
CA ASP A 373 -8.22 40.31 -1.98
C ASP A 373 -7.99 38.81 -1.93
N GLY A 374 -8.83 38.04 -2.63
CA GLY A 374 -8.66 36.60 -2.78
C GLY A 374 -9.13 35.77 -1.58
N ILE A 375 -9.87 36.35 -0.61
CA ILE A 375 -10.64 35.57 0.36
C ILE A 375 -11.82 34.94 -0.36
N PHE A 376 -11.95 33.61 -0.27
CA PHE A 376 -12.91 32.86 -1.08
C PHE A 376 -13.59 31.69 -0.37
N LEU A 377 -14.77 31.32 -0.85
CA LEU A 377 -15.45 30.06 -0.55
C LEU A 377 -16.29 29.60 -1.74
N ILE A 378 -16.58 28.30 -1.81
CA ILE A 378 -17.45 27.69 -2.81
C ILE A 378 -18.67 27.10 -2.12
N ARG A 379 -19.85 27.30 -2.71
CA ARG A 379 -21.14 26.77 -2.22
C ARG A 379 -22.00 26.28 -3.39
N PRO A 380 -23.07 25.49 -3.17
CA PRO A 380 -24.05 25.21 -4.21
C PRO A 380 -24.74 26.50 -4.68
N SER A 381 -25.04 26.55 -5.97
CA SER A 381 -25.71 27.69 -6.57
C SER A 381 -27.19 27.73 -6.17
N SER A 382 -27.64 28.88 -5.69
CA SER A 382 -29.05 29.13 -5.39
C SER A 382 -29.87 29.42 -6.66
N SER A 383 -29.20 29.79 -7.76
CA SER A 383 -29.85 30.18 -9.02
C SER A 383 -29.94 29.05 -10.04
N ARG A 384 -29.07 28.03 -9.97
CA ARG A 384 -29.07 26.87 -10.88
C ARG A 384 -28.77 25.57 -10.14
N ILE A 385 -29.72 24.63 -10.20
CA ILE A 385 -29.58 23.30 -9.59
C ILE A 385 -28.42 22.55 -10.25
N GLY A 386 -27.54 21.95 -9.44
CA GLY A 386 -26.38 21.17 -9.91
C GLY A 386 -25.12 22.00 -10.20
N PHE A 387 -25.18 23.32 -10.07
CA PHE A 387 -24.03 24.22 -10.21
C PHE A 387 -23.48 24.61 -8.84
N TYR A 388 -22.23 25.05 -8.83
CA TYR A 388 -21.58 25.69 -7.69
C TYR A 388 -21.44 27.20 -7.94
N ALA A 389 -21.24 27.96 -6.88
CA ALA A 389 -20.92 29.38 -6.92
C ALA A 389 -19.66 29.62 -6.09
N LEU A 390 -18.64 30.23 -6.70
CA LEU A 390 -17.46 30.78 -6.05
C LEU A 390 -17.78 32.20 -5.60
N GLU A 391 -17.69 32.46 -4.30
CA GLU A 391 -17.70 33.80 -3.74
C GLU A 391 -16.25 34.21 -3.47
N ILE A 392 -15.83 35.34 -4.01
CA ILE A 392 -14.45 35.85 -3.89
C ILE A 392 -14.44 37.35 -3.64
N SER A 393 -13.54 37.81 -2.78
CA SER A 393 -13.31 39.22 -2.49
C SER A 393 -12.28 39.83 -3.44
N LYS A 394 -12.58 41.03 -3.94
CA LYS A 394 -11.67 41.84 -4.75
C LYS A 394 -12.07 43.31 -4.66
N ASP A 395 -11.09 44.20 -4.44
CA ASP A 395 -11.27 45.66 -4.44
C ASP A 395 -12.43 46.11 -3.53
N GLY A 396 -12.48 45.57 -2.30
CA GLY A 396 -13.52 45.88 -1.31
C GLY A 396 -14.91 45.31 -1.60
N ASN A 397 -15.09 44.55 -2.68
CA ASN A 397 -16.35 43.95 -3.07
C ASN A 397 -16.30 42.41 -3.02
N VAL A 398 -17.47 41.78 -2.93
CA VAL A 398 -17.62 40.32 -3.03
C VAL A 398 -18.30 39.97 -4.36
N HIS A 399 -17.66 39.13 -5.16
CA HIS A 399 -18.12 38.71 -6.47
C HIS A 399 -18.55 37.24 -6.45
N SER A 400 -19.67 36.93 -7.09
CA SER A 400 -20.19 35.57 -7.25
C SER A 400 -19.95 35.06 -8.67
N CYS A 401 -19.19 33.98 -8.82
CA CYS A 401 -18.89 33.34 -10.12
C CYS A 401 -19.51 31.94 -10.18
N LEU A 402 -20.18 31.62 -11.28
CA LEU A 402 -20.86 30.33 -11.44
C LEU A 402 -19.89 29.25 -11.95
N ILE A 403 -19.82 28.12 -11.26
CA ILE A 403 -19.04 26.93 -11.61
C ILE A 403 -20.02 25.83 -12.05
N GLU A 404 -19.75 25.22 -13.19
CA GLU A 404 -20.52 24.10 -13.72
C GLU A 404 -19.72 22.80 -13.68
N TYR A 405 -20.44 21.68 -13.56
CA TYR A 405 -19.88 20.35 -13.77
C TYR A 405 -20.50 19.76 -15.04
N ARG A 406 -19.65 19.40 -16.01
CA ARG A 406 -20.04 18.69 -17.22
C ARG A 406 -19.66 17.23 -17.07
N ASP A 407 -20.64 16.33 -17.13
CA ASP A 407 -20.36 14.89 -17.02
C ASP A 407 -19.78 14.36 -18.34
N PRO A 408 -18.48 13.95 -18.37
CA PRO A 408 -17.79 13.52 -19.60
C PRO A 408 -18.42 12.29 -20.27
N ARG A 409 -19.28 11.55 -19.55
CA ARG A 409 -20.00 10.39 -20.10
C ARG A 409 -21.19 10.78 -20.98
N THR A 410 -21.62 12.03 -20.88
CA THR A 410 -22.83 12.54 -21.57
C THR A 410 -22.51 13.56 -22.64
N THR A 411 -21.28 14.10 -22.65
CA THR A 411 -20.82 15.05 -23.66
C THR A 411 -20.35 14.33 -24.92
N ILE A 412 -20.61 14.94 -26.08
CA ILE A 412 -20.34 14.36 -27.41
C ILE A 412 -18.83 14.24 -27.67
N ASP A 413 -18.06 15.20 -27.17
CA ASP A 413 -16.61 15.29 -27.30
C ASP A 413 -15.87 14.62 -26.13
N HIS A 414 -16.59 13.99 -25.20
CA HIS A 414 -16.08 13.43 -23.96
C HIS A 414 -15.30 14.42 -23.08
N SER A 415 -15.37 15.73 -23.38
CA SER A 415 -14.82 16.76 -22.52
C SER A 415 -15.73 16.94 -21.31
N GLY A 416 -15.14 16.95 -20.11
CA GLY A 416 -15.93 17.01 -18.89
C GLY A 416 -15.09 17.34 -17.67
N GLY A 417 -15.77 17.71 -16.59
CA GLY A 417 -15.15 18.22 -15.38
C GLY A 417 -15.80 19.51 -14.89
N TYR A 418 -15.12 20.15 -13.94
CA TYR A 418 -15.53 21.38 -13.30
C TYR A 418 -14.89 22.58 -14.00
N GLY A 419 -15.63 23.65 -14.22
CA GLY A 419 -15.08 24.90 -14.79
C GLY A 419 -16.04 26.06 -14.56
N PHE A 420 -15.63 27.27 -14.91
CA PHE A 420 -16.57 28.38 -14.95
C PHE A 420 -17.64 28.11 -16.02
N ALA A 421 -18.87 28.59 -15.79
CA ALA A 421 -19.94 28.38 -16.74
C ALA A 421 -19.54 28.92 -18.12
N GLN A 422 -19.75 28.12 -19.18
CA GLN A 422 -19.45 28.46 -20.57
C GLN A 422 -17.95 28.60 -20.93
N THR A 423 -17.03 28.10 -20.10
CA THR A 423 -15.59 28.07 -20.45
C THR A 423 -15.17 26.74 -21.09
N GLN A 424 -14.05 26.75 -21.81
CA GLN A 424 -13.43 25.52 -22.34
C GLN A 424 -12.44 24.89 -21.34
N MET A 425 -11.99 25.67 -20.36
CA MET A 425 -11.11 25.16 -19.30
C MET A 425 -11.93 24.36 -18.29
N LEU A 426 -11.64 23.06 -18.19
CA LEU A 426 -12.29 22.11 -17.30
C LEU A 426 -11.25 21.35 -16.48
N PHE A 427 -11.62 20.96 -15.26
CA PHE A 427 -10.78 20.26 -14.30
C PHE A 427 -11.45 18.96 -13.85
N ALA A 428 -10.67 17.88 -13.73
CA ALA A 428 -11.20 16.56 -13.35
C ALA A 428 -11.85 16.52 -11.96
N SER A 429 -11.48 17.44 -11.06
CA SER A 429 -12.09 17.58 -9.73
C SER A 429 -12.24 19.05 -9.33
N LEU A 430 -13.18 19.34 -8.44
CA LEU A 430 -13.36 20.69 -7.90
C LEU A 430 -12.13 21.17 -7.09
N MET A 431 -11.37 20.23 -6.51
CA MET A 431 -10.09 20.56 -5.87
C MET A 431 -9.02 20.96 -6.88
N ASP A 432 -8.98 20.33 -8.07
CA ASP A 432 -8.03 20.71 -9.11
C ASP A 432 -8.32 22.12 -9.65
N PHE A 433 -9.61 22.49 -9.76
CA PHE A 433 -10.03 23.87 -10.02
C PHE A 433 -9.44 24.83 -8.98
N VAL A 434 -9.61 24.54 -7.69
CA VAL A 434 -9.09 25.40 -6.61
C VAL A 434 -7.55 25.45 -6.61
N ARG A 435 -6.88 24.31 -6.84
CA ARG A 435 -5.42 24.23 -6.93
C ARG A 435 -4.86 25.04 -8.10
N TYR A 436 -5.56 25.06 -9.22
CA TYR A 436 -5.15 25.85 -10.37
C TYR A 436 -5.28 27.35 -10.09
N TYR A 437 -6.47 27.79 -9.68
CA TYR A 437 -6.71 29.22 -9.42
C TYR A 437 -6.08 29.74 -8.12
N SER A 438 -5.50 28.88 -7.28
CA SER A 438 -4.63 29.36 -6.20
C SER A 438 -3.29 29.88 -6.70
N ALA A 439 -2.89 29.51 -7.93
CA ALA A 439 -1.67 29.99 -8.57
C ALA A 439 -1.95 30.94 -9.75
N VAL A 440 -3.13 30.85 -10.36
CA VAL A 440 -3.50 31.62 -11.57
C VAL A 440 -4.63 32.60 -11.27
N PRO A 441 -4.48 33.91 -11.56
CA PRO A 441 -5.54 34.90 -11.37
C PRO A 441 -6.76 34.65 -12.26
N LEU A 442 -7.95 35.05 -11.79
CA LEU A 442 -9.21 34.84 -12.50
C LEU A 442 -9.46 35.83 -13.65
N LYS A 443 -8.50 36.70 -13.99
CA LYS A 443 -8.63 37.78 -14.99
C LYS A 443 -9.06 37.31 -16.39
N GLU A 444 -8.73 36.08 -16.75
CA GLU A 444 -9.10 35.47 -18.04
C GLU A 444 -10.62 35.26 -18.15
N HIS A 445 -11.30 35.07 -17.03
CA HIS A 445 -12.76 34.89 -16.98
C HIS A 445 -13.50 36.17 -16.65
N ASN A 446 -12.89 37.02 -15.83
CA ASN A 446 -13.44 38.32 -15.47
C ASN A 446 -12.30 39.31 -15.21
N SER A 447 -12.15 40.30 -16.08
CA SER A 447 -11.09 41.33 -15.97
C SER A 447 -11.07 42.09 -14.64
N VAL A 448 -12.20 42.16 -13.92
CA VAL A 448 -12.27 42.75 -12.58
C VAL A 448 -11.61 41.85 -11.53
N LEU A 449 -11.60 40.54 -11.75
CA LEU A 449 -11.06 39.53 -10.83
C LEU A 449 -9.60 39.21 -11.14
N ASP A 450 -8.73 40.21 -11.17
CA ASP A 450 -7.27 40.01 -11.22
C ASP A 450 -6.70 39.68 -9.84
N THR A 451 -7.13 38.54 -9.30
CA THR A 451 -6.60 37.96 -8.07
C THR A 451 -6.70 36.43 -8.15
N PRO A 452 -5.70 35.67 -7.65
CA PRO A 452 -5.86 34.25 -7.41
C PRO A 452 -6.73 33.99 -6.17
N LEU A 453 -7.05 32.72 -5.94
CA LEU A 453 -7.60 32.23 -4.67
C LEU A 453 -6.47 32.22 -3.64
N ILE A 454 -6.58 33.02 -2.57
CA ILE A 454 -5.49 33.21 -1.59
C ILE A 454 -5.90 32.63 -0.24
N THR A 455 -7.08 33.00 0.25
CA THR A 455 -7.48 32.72 1.64
C THR A 455 -8.80 31.96 1.70
N PRO A 456 -8.78 30.65 2.00
CA PRO A 456 -9.99 29.85 2.23
C PRO A 456 -10.78 30.37 3.45
N ALA A 457 -11.99 30.92 3.23
CA ALA A 457 -12.73 31.63 4.28
C ALA A 457 -13.05 30.76 5.52
N LEU A 458 -13.36 29.47 5.34
CA LEU A 458 -13.73 28.59 6.46
C LEU A 458 -12.52 28.22 7.32
N SER A 459 -11.31 28.25 6.78
CA SER A 459 -10.09 28.03 7.56
C SER A 459 -9.86 29.16 8.57
N GLN A 460 -10.09 30.40 8.15
CA GLN A 460 -10.02 31.59 9.00
C GLN A 460 -11.11 31.59 10.08
N LEU A 461 -12.32 31.16 9.72
CA LEU A 461 -13.41 31.01 10.68
C LEU A 461 -13.10 29.99 11.78
N LYS A 462 -12.44 28.86 11.45
CA LYS A 462 -11.99 27.86 12.43
C LYS A 462 -10.97 28.47 13.40
N GLN A 463 -9.95 29.15 12.87
CA GLN A 463 -8.92 29.82 13.68
C GLN A 463 -9.53 30.90 14.60
N ARG A 464 -10.52 31.66 14.11
CA ARG A 464 -11.24 32.65 14.93
C ARG A 464 -12.02 32.00 16.08
N LYS A 465 -12.71 30.87 15.85
CA LYS A 465 -13.43 30.14 16.90
C LYS A 465 -12.49 29.58 17.96
N GLU A 466 -11.34 29.07 17.56
CA GLU A 466 -10.30 28.56 18.48
C GLU A 466 -9.70 29.70 19.34
N LYS A 467 -9.44 30.86 18.72
CA LYS A 467 -8.99 32.07 19.43
C LYS A 467 -10.04 32.66 20.38
N ASN A 468 -11.32 32.55 20.04
CA ASN A 468 -12.40 32.99 20.92
C ASN A 468 -12.64 32.02 22.08
N ASN A 469 -12.61 30.70 21.84
CA ASN A 469 -12.76 29.68 22.87
C ASN A 469 -11.61 29.68 23.89
N SER A 470 -10.41 30.09 23.49
CA SER A 470 -9.27 30.31 24.40
C SER A 470 -9.41 31.58 25.25
N ASN A 471 -10.23 32.55 24.82
CA ASN A 471 -10.51 33.77 25.58
C ASN A 471 -11.72 33.65 26.53
N THR A 472 -12.78 32.92 26.15
CA THR A 472 -13.96 32.66 27.02
C THR A 472 -13.70 31.63 28.12
N SER A 473 -12.73 30.72 27.93
CA SER A 473 -12.32 29.76 28.94
C SER A 473 -11.67 30.38 30.19
N ASN A 474 -11.24 31.65 30.15
CA ASN A 474 -10.70 32.32 31.34
C ASN A 474 -11.77 32.86 32.30
N THR A 475 -13.01 33.10 31.85
CA THR A 475 -14.08 33.68 32.68
C THR A 475 -15.10 32.66 33.18
N ASP A 476 -15.39 31.59 32.42
CA ASP A 476 -16.35 30.56 32.84
C ASP A 476 -15.71 29.41 33.66
N HIS A 477 -14.39 29.20 33.50
CA HIS A 477 -13.68 28.12 34.18
C HIS A 477 -13.52 28.32 35.70
N GLN A 478 -13.79 29.53 36.22
CA GLN A 478 -13.91 29.77 37.68
C GLN A 478 -15.31 29.45 38.22
N ARG A 479 -16.36 29.55 37.40
CA ARG A 479 -17.75 29.34 37.84
C ARG A 479 -18.18 27.89 37.75
N ASP A 480 -17.71 27.17 36.74
CA ASP A 480 -18.03 25.75 36.55
C ASP A 480 -17.17 24.82 37.41
N LYS A 481 -15.94 25.21 37.78
CA LYS A 481 -15.12 24.47 38.77
C LYS A 481 -15.77 24.36 40.16
N ALA A 482 -16.60 25.33 40.54
CA ALA A 482 -17.32 25.32 41.81
C ALA A 482 -18.58 24.43 41.77
N LYS A 483 -19.16 24.21 40.59
CA LYS A 483 -20.28 23.28 40.38
C LYS A 483 -19.81 21.84 40.15
N LEU A 484 -18.70 21.66 39.43
CA LEU A 484 -18.12 20.34 39.14
C LEU A 484 -17.54 19.67 40.39
N LYS A 485 -16.93 20.44 41.31
CA LYS A 485 -16.48 19.92 42.62
C LYS A 485 -17.62 19.41 43.53
N ARG A 486 -18.87 19.80 43.28
CA ARG A 486 -20.04 19.29 44.02
C ARG A 486 -20.66 18.05 43.39
N ILE A 487 -20.38 17.78 42.11
CA ILE A 487 -20.90 16.62 41.35
C ILE A 487 -19.89 15.47 41.39
N GLU A 488 -18.58 15.77 41.34
CA GLU A 488 -17.50 14.77 41.52
C GLU A 488 -17.50 14.13 42.91
N ALA A 489 -18.03 14.81 43.94
CA ALA A 489 -18.20 14.23 45.28
C ALA A 489 -19.36 13.22 45.38
N ILE A 490 -20.19 13.09 44.35
CA ILE A 490 -21.36 12.18 44.32
C ILE A 490 -21.14 11.02 43.33
N ASP A 491 -20.33 11.21 42.27
CA ASP A 491 -20.03 10.15 41.29
C ASP A 491 -18.85 9.23 41.66
N ASP A 492 -17.93 9.67 42.55
CA ASP A 492 -16.80 8.85 43.04
C ASP A 492 -17.24 7.62 43.87
N ALA A 493 -18.54 7.50 44.21
CA ALA A 493 -19.10 6.34 44.88
C ALA A 493 -19.68 5.28 43.92
N THR A 494 -19.81 5.55 42.60
CA THR A 494 -20.66 4.70 41.72
C THR A 494 -20.02 4.19 40.43
N GLU A 495 -18.87 4.72 39.99
CA GLU A 495 -18.28 4.39 38.66
C GLU A 495 -16.96 3.59 38.67
N LEU A 496 -16.63 2.87 39.75
CA LEU A 496 -15.42 2.03 39.78
C LEU A 496 -15.63 0.56 39.36
N SER A 497 -16.77 0.14 38.81
CA SER A 497 -17.10 -1.29 38.67
C SER A 497 -17.49 -1.84 37.29
N THR A 498 -17.58 -1.05 36.20
CA THR A 498 -18.27 -1.58 34.98
C THR A 498 -17.58 -1.47 33.61
N SER A 499 -16.44 -0.79 33.41
CA SER A 499 -15.92 -0.59 32.03
C SER A 499 -14.57 -1.24 31.69
N ARG A 500 -13.74 -1.64 32.66
CA ARG A 500 -12.42 -2.26 32.39
C ARG A 500 -12.43 -3.80 32.34
N ASP A 501 -13.49 -4.43 32.85
CA ASP A 501 -13.58 -5.89 32.87
C ASP A 501 -14.18 -6.47 31.58
N ASP A 502 -14.92 -5.69 30.77
CA ASP A 502 -15.66 -6.25 29.62
C ASP A 502 -14.79 -6.50 28.36
N GLU A 503 -13.77 -5.67 28.09
CA GLU A 503 -12.84 -5.91 26.97
C GLU A 503 -11.79 -6.98 27.29
N ARG A 504 -11.25 -6.98 28.51
CA ARG A 504 -10.27 -7.98 28.96
C ARG A 504 -10.90 -9.36 29.15
N SER A 505 -12.19 -9.41 29.44
CA SER A 505 -12.96 -10.67 29.49
C SER A 505 -13.25 -11.22 28.10
N LYS A 506 -13.53 -10.39 27.08
CA LYS A 506 -13.77 -10.88 25.70
C LYS A 506 -12.52 -11.49 25.05
N GLU A 507 -11.35 -10.92 25.29
CA GLU A 507 -10.07 -11.50 24.84
C GLU A 507 -9.74 -12.80 25.59
N LYS A 508 -9.96 -12.84 26.91
CA LYS A 508 -9.82 -14.08 27.70
C LYS A 508 -10.84 -15.14 27.34
N ILE A 509 -12.09 -14.78 27.02
CA ILE A 509 -13.13 -15.71 26.56
C ILE A 509 -12.75 -16.29 25.20
N LEU A 510 -12.18 -15.50 24.28
CA LEU A 510 -11.68 -15.99 23.00
C LEU A 510 -10.50 -16.95 23.18
N ASP A 511 -9.54 -16.62 24.04
CA ASP A 511 -8.42 -17.51 24.39
C ASP A 511 -8.86 -18.78 25.14
N THR A 512 -9.90 -18.67 25.98
CA THR A 512 -10.49 -19.81 26.70
C THR A 512 -11.30 -20.70 25.74
N LEU A 513 -12.08 -20.13 24.82
CA LEU A 513 -12.79 -20.89 23.77
C LEU A 513 -11.81 -21.60 22.81
N LEU A 514 -10.67 -20.97 22.50
CA LEU A 514 -9.57 -21.57 21.74
C LEU A 514 -8.86 -22.68 22.53
N SER A 515 -8.84 -22.64 23.87
CA SER A 515 -8.29 -23.71 24.71
C SER A 515 -9.24 -24.87 24.97
N PHE A 516 -10.57 -24.66 24.89
CA PHE A 516 -11.60 -25.69 25.12
C PHE A 516 -11.82 -26.62 23.91
N CYS A 517 -11.39 -26.23 22.70
CA CYS A 517 -11.45 -27.11 21.53
C CYS A 517 -10.30 -28.13 21.62
N GLY A 518 -10.57 -29.29 22.23
CA GLY A 518 -9.59 -30.35 22.48
C GLY A 518 -8.75 -30.78 21.25
N CYS A 519 -9.25 -30.57 20.02
CA CYS A 519 -8.49 -30.82 18.79
C CYS A 519 -7.34 -29.83 18.54
N ALA A 520 -7.47 -28.56 18.93
CA ALA A 520 -6.39 -27.57 18.79
C ALA A 520 -5.27 -27.85 19.81
N ASN A 521 -5.62 -28.25 21.02
CA ASN A 521 -4.64 -28.69 22.02
C ASN A 521 -4.04 -30.06 21.68
N LEU A 522 -4.76 -31.00 21.06
CA LEU A 522 -4.19 -32.27 20.57
C LEU A 522 -3.23 -32.06 19.39
N LEU A 523 -3.53 -31.15 18.45
CA LEU A 523 -2.59 -30.76 17.39
C LEU A 523 -1.37 -30.05 17.99
N LYS A 524 -1.60 -29.17 18.97
CA LYS A 524 -0.54 -28.44 19.69
C LYS A 524 0.30 -29.38 20.57
N ILE A 525 -0.26 -30.42 21.19
CA ILE A 525 0.43 -31.42 22.02
C ILE A 525 1.17 -32.44 21.14
N GLY A 526 0.53 -32.95 20.08
CA GLY A 526 1.17 -33.84 19.10
C GLY A 526 2.30 -33.15 18.34
N MET A 527 2.14 -31.86 18.00
CA MET A 527 3.24 -31.04 17.48
C MET A 527 4.22 -30.62 18.58
N MET A 528 3.80 -30.40 19.84
CA MET A 528 4.71 -30.07 20.95
C MET A 528 5.64 -31.23 21.34
N GLN A 529 5.19 -32.48 21.21
CA GLN A 529 6.06 -33.64 21.35
C GLN A 529 7.09 -33.76 20.22
N LEU A 530 6.77 -33.28 19.01
CA LEU A 530 7.74 -33.09 17.91
C LEU A 530 8.61 -31.83 18.11
N VAL A 531 8.10 -30.79 18.78
CA VAL A 531 8.80 -29.54 19.14
C VAL A 531 9.91 -29.75 20.16
N GLU A 532 9.77 -30.69 21.09
CA GLU A 532 10.82 -31.00 22.07
C GLU A 532 12.07 -31.63 21.45
N ILE A 533 11.95 -32.21 20.25
CA ILE A 533 13.06 -32.92 19.60
C ILE A 533 13.94 -31.97 18.75
N ASN A 534 13.50 -30.76 18.39
CA ASN A 534 14.21 -29.95 17.39
C ASN A 534 14.11 -28.40 17.54
N ARG A 535 14.27 -27.87 18.77
CA ARG A 535 14.17 -26.43 19.10
C ARG A 535 15.17 -25.48 18.38
N GLY A 536 16.14 -25.99 17.63
CA GLY A 536 17.21 -25.19 17.02
C GLY A 536 17.06 -24.82 15.53
N SER A 537 16.13 -25.41 14.78
CA SER A 537 16.12 -25.26 13.32
C SER A 537 15.42 -23.98 12.81
N ALA A 538 15.92 -23.37 11.73
CA ALA A 538 15.27 -22.23 11.07
C ALA A 538 13.83 -22.55 10.62
N ARG A 539 13.58 -23.81 10.20
CA ARG A 539 12.26 -24.33 9.82
C ARG A 539 11.26 -24.29 10.98
N PHE A 540 11.74 -24.50 12.22
CA PHE A 540 10.93 -24.41 13.43
C PHE A 540 10.46 -22.98 13.71
N LYS A 541 11.37 -22.00 13.60
CA LYS A 541 11.03 -20.58 13.77
C LYS A 541 9.99 -20.13 12.74
N GLN A 542 10.11 -20.58 11.49
CA GLN A 542 9.17 -20.28 10.42
C GLN A 542 7.78 -20.89 10.65
N LEU A 543 7.72 -22.14 11.11
CA LEU A 543 6.46 -22.79 11.47
C LEU A 543 5.78 -22.08 12.64
N ASN A 544 6.54 -21.71 13.67
CA ASN A 544 6.02 -20.97 14.81
C ASN A 544 5.54 -19.56 14.39
N TYR A 545 6.24 -18.88 13.49
CA TYR A 545 5.78 -17.60 12.93
C TYR A 545 4.43 -17.76 12.18
N CYS A 546 4.33 -18.77 11.31
CA CYS A 546 3.10 -19.08 10.57
C CYS A 546 1.91 -19.38 11.51
N LEU A 547 2.11 -20.22 12.54
CA LEU A 547 1.06 -20.57 13.49
C LEU A 547 0.67 -19.43 14.44
N ASN A 548 1.54 -18.44 14.65
CA ASN A 548 1.20 -17.25 15.43
C ASN A 548 0.48 -16.18 14.60
N ASP A 549 0.52 -16.26 13.27
CA ASP A 549 -0.23 -15.37 12.39
C ASP A 549 -1.74 -15.51 12.65
N ILE A 550 -2.37 -14.39 12.99
CA ILE A 550 -3.80 -14.34 13.30
C ILE A 550 -4.67 -14.80 12.12
N ARG A 551 -4.24 -14.56 10.86
CA ARG A 551 -4.94 -15.00 9.65
C ARG A 551 -4.99 -16.52 9.57
N VAL A 552 -3.87 -17.17 9.89
CA VAL A 552 -3.74 -18.64 9.89
C VAL A 552 -4.55 -19.24 11.03
N ARG A 553 -4.43 -18.71 12.26
CA ARG A 553 -5.18 -19.22 13.42
C ARG A 553 -6.69 -19.19 13.23
N VAL A 554 -7.21 -18.05 12.75
CA VAL A 554 -8.63 -17.87 12.46
C VAL A 554 -9.10 -18.85 11.39
N SER A 555 -8.32 -19.02 10.31
CA SER A 555 -8.66 -19.94 9.22
C SER A 555 -8.61 -21.40 9.67
N LEU A 556 -7.59 -21.79 10.41
CA LEU A 556 -7.43 -23.14 10.94
C LEU A 556 -8.56 -23.50 11.89
N PHE A 557 -8.91 -22.59 12.81
CA PHE A 557 -10.06 -22.77 13.69
C PHE A 557 -11.36 -22.91 12.90
N ALA A 558 -11.62 -22.00 11.95
CA ALA A 558 -12.83 -22.01 11.14
C ALA A 558 -12.95 -23.28 10.28
N TYR A 559 -11.84 -23.80 9.75
CA TYR A 559 -11.82 -25.04 8.97
C TYR A 559 -12.03 -26.29 9.84
N LEU A 560 -11.39 -26.36 11.02
CA LEU A 560 -11.47 -27.53 11.90
C LEU A 560 -12.80 -27.62 12.64
N LEU A 561 -13.42 -26.50 12.99
CA LEU A 561 -14.68 -26.45 13.75
C LEU A 561 -15.77 -27.38 13.17
N PRO A 562 -16.18 -27.28 11.89
CA PRO A 562 -17.17 -28.19 11.32
C PRO A 562 -16.68 -29.64 11.22
N ASN A 563 -15.37 -29.86 10.94
CA ASN A 563 -14.78 -31.20 10.86
C ASN A 563 -14.80 -31.95 12.20
N CYS A 564 -14.70 -31.25 13.32
CA CYS A 564 -14.84 -31.83 14.64
C CYS A 564 -16.31 -31.93 15.07
N PHE A 565 -17.11 -30.92 14.77
CA PHE A 565 -18.49 -30.83 15.26
C PHE A 565 -19.44 -31.82 14.56
N ILE A 566 -19.42 -31.91 13.22
CA ILE A 566 -20.38 -32.75 12.47
C ILE A 566 -20.31 -34.22 12.89
N PRO A 567 -19.14 -34.89 12.90
CA PRO A 567 -19.08 -36.31 13.24
C PRO A 567 -19.49 -36.60 14.69
N ILE A 568 -19.21 -35.68 15.62
CA ILE A 568 -19.58 -35.82 17.03
C ILE A 568 -21.08 -35.59 17.21
N PHE A 569 -21.62 -34.52 16.64
CA PHE A 569 -23.02 -34.15 16.81
C PHE A 569 -23.97 -35.17 16.21
N GLU A 570 -23.68 -35.67 15.01
CA GLU A 570 -24.54 -36.66 14.35
C GLU A 570 -24.52 -38.03 15.02
N ARG A 571 -23.48 -38.33 15.81
CA ARG A 571 -23.46 -39.52 16.66
C ARG A 571 -24.54 -39.50 17.74
N TYR A 572 -24.95 -38.31 18.20
CA TYR A 572 -25.93 -38.13 19.28
C TYR A 572 -27.29 -37.63 18.79
N ASN A 573 -27.37 -37.05 17.58
CA ASN A 573 -28.60 -36.53 17.01
C ASN A 573 -28.72 -36.96 15.54
N SER A 574 -29.70 -37.81 15.23
CA SER A 574 -29.92 -38.32 13.87
C SER A 574 -30.57 -37.31 12.92
N ASN A 575 -30.96 -36.13 13.40
CA ASN A 575 -31.64 -35.13 12.56
C ASN A 575 -30.63 -34.22 11.85
N ILE A 576 -30.32 -34.56 10.60
CA ILE A 576 -29.40 -33.84 9.72
C ILE A 576 -29.75 -32.36 9.55
N PHE A 577 -31.04 -32.00 9.60
CA PHE A 577 -31.51 -30.61 9.45
C PHE A 577 -31.11 -29.75 10.65
N ILE A 578 -31.12 -30.32 11.85
CA ILE A 578 -30.65 -29.64 13.07
C ILE A 578 -29.14 -29.42 13.01
N SER A 579 -28.38 -30.40 12.49
CA SER A 579 -26.94 -30.25 12.22
C SER A 579 -26.67 -29.06 11.31
N PHE A 580 -27.38 -28.93 10.18
CA PHE A 580 -27.23 -27.81 9.25
C PHE A 580 -27.52 -26.45 9.89
N ILE A 581 -28.60 -26.34 10.69
CA ILE A 581 -28.95 -25.10 11.40
C ILE A 581 -27.86 -24.72 12.41
N LEU A 582 -27.39 -25.69 13.22
CA LEU A 582 -26.36 -25.42 14.23
C LEU A 582 -25.02 -25.04 13.60
N ILE A 583 -24.65 -25.64 12.47
CA ILE A 583 -23.44 -25.27 11.72
C ILE A 583 -23.60 -23.86 11.15
N ALA A 584 -24.76 -23.50 10.60
CA ALA A 584 -25.02 -22.14 10.13
C ALA A 584 -24.93 -21.12 11.28
N ILE A 585 -25.44 -21.46 12.46
CA ILE A 585 -25.31 -20.63 13.68
C ILE A 585 -23.86 -20.53 14.13
N LEU A 586 -23.11 -21.64 14.19
CA LEU A 586 -21.69 -21.68 14.52
C LEU A 586 -20.85 -20.87 13.53
N GLY A 587 -21.15 -20.98 12.23
CA GLY A 587 -20.53 -20.19 11.18
C GLY A 587 -20.82 -18.71 11.33
N PHE A 588 -22.08 -18.35 11.62
CA PHE A 588 -22.47 -16.97 11.92
C PHE A 588 -21.76 -16.43 13.16
N ILE A 589 -21.66 -17.21 14.24
CA ILE A 589 -20.95 -16.84 15.46
C ILE A 589 -19.45 -16.66 15.20
N CYS A 590 -18.81 -17.57 14.45
CA CYS A 590 -17.40 -17.43 14.05
C CYS A 590 -17.19 -16.16 13.23
N VAL A 591 -18.09 -15.87 12.30
CA VAL A 591 -18.07 -14.67 11.45
C VAL A 591 -18.27 -13.38 12.27
N VAL A 592 -19.18 -13.39 13.25
CA VAL A 592 -19.54 -12.22 14.07
C VAL A 592 -18.52 -11.94 15.16
N LEU A 593 -17.98 -12.96 15.82
CA LEU A 593 -16.96 -12.80 16.87
C LEU A 593 -15.61 -12.33 16.31
N ILE A 594 -15.33 -12.60 15.03
CA ILE A 594 -14.07 -12.22 14.36
C ILE A 594 -14.21 -10.87 13.61
N LYS A 595 -15.25 -10.09 13.93
CA LYS A 595 -15.58 -8.81 13.27
C LYS A 595 -14.72 -7.63 13.76
N THR A 596 -13.41 -7.77 13.63
CA THR A 596 -12.43 -6.70 13.92
C THR A 596 -11.62 -6.28 12.68
N SER A 597 -11.75 -6.93 11.52
CA SER A 597 -11.24 -6.45 10.21
C SER A 597 -11.91 -7.17 9.03
N ARG A 598 -12.26 -6.44 7.95
CA ARG A 598 -12.85 -6.97 6.71
C ARG A 598 -12.06 -8.14 6.11
N GLN A 599 -10.72 -8.10 6.21
CA GLN A 599 -9.88 -9.18 5.68
C GLN A 599 -10.00 -10.47 6.50
N ARG A 600 -10.06 -10.39 7.84
CA ARG A 600 -10.20 -11.55 8.73
C ARG A 600 -11.48 -12.33 8.48
N TRP A 601 -12.56 -11.62 8.16
CA TRP A 601 -13.83 -12.21 7.78
C TRP A 601 -13.73 -13.10 6.52
N MET A 602 -13.02 -12.63 5.49
CA MET A 602 -12.88 -13.39 4.24
C MET A 602 -12.14 -14.72 4.46
N TYR A 603 -11.01 -14.67 5.18
CA TYR A 603 -10.23 -15.86 5.54
C TYR A 603 -11.07 -16.89 6.32
N SER A 604 -11.77 -16.44 7.37
CA SER A 604 -12.62 -17.31 8.19
C SER A 604 -13.77 -17.91 7.39
N SER A 605 -14.42 -17.13 6.52
CA SER A 605 -15.59 -17.60 5.75
C SER A 605 -15.21 -18.64 4.71
N GLN A 606 -14.12 -18.43 3.97
CA GLN A 606 -13.62 -19.39 2.98
C GLN A 606 -13.16 -20.70 3.65
N ALA A 607 -12.42 -20.59 4.75
CA ALA A 607 -11.96 -21.74 5.52
C ALA A 607 -13.12 -22.52 6.15
N PHE A 608 -14.13 -21.82 6.69
CA PHE A 608 -15.33 -22.45 7.25
C PHE A 608 -16.10 -23.19 6.17
N LEU A 609 -16.32 -22.58 4.99
CA LEU A 609 -17.01 -23.23 3.88
C LEU A 609 -16.30 -24.52 3.44
N LEU A 610 -14.98 -24.45 3.21
CA LEU A 610 -14.16 -25.62 2.88
C LEU A 610 -14.24 -26.69 3.98
N GLY A 611 -14.19 -26.28 5.25
CA GLY A 611 -14.30 -27.17 6.39
C GLY A 611 -15.66 -27.86 6.45
N THR A 612 -16.76 -27.13 6.22
CA THR A 612 -18.12 -27.68 6.20
C THR A 612 -18.30 -28.69 5.07
N VAL A 613 -17.86 -28.35 3.85
CA VAL A 613 -17.94 -29.25 2.69
C VAL A 613 -17.15 -30.54 2.95
N ASN A 614 -15.93 -30.44 3.46
CA ASN A 614 -15.10 -31.60 3.78
C ASN A 614 -15.70 -32.45 4.90
N ALA A 615 -16.22 -31.83 5.96
CA ALA A 615 -16.81 -32.54 7.08
C ALA A 615 -18.05 -33.35 6.67
N TRP A 616 -18.92 -32.78 5.83
CA TRP A 616 -20.05 -33.51 5.26
C TRP A 616 -19.61 -34.63 4.32
N ALA A 617 -18.60 -34.40 3.48
CA ALA A 617 -18.06 -35.43 2.60
C ALA A 617 -17.48 -36.61 3.39
N ILE A 618 -16.72 -36.36 4.47
CA ILE A 618 -16.21 -37.40 5.37
C ILE A 618 -17.37 -38.19 5.97
N LYS A 619 -18.37 -37.49 6.52
CA LYS A 619 -19.54 -38.12 7.14
C LYS A 619 -20.31 -39.00 6.14
N PHE A 620 -20.63 -38.48 4.96
CA PHE A 620 -21.33 -39.24 3.93
C PHE A 620 -20.50 -40.41 3.41
N SER A 621 -19.17 -40.28 3.37
CA SER A 621 -18.29 -41.39 3.03
C SER A 621 -18.35 -42.51 4.07
N VAL A 622 -18.42 -42.19 5.36
CA VAL A 622 -18.56 -43.19 6.44
C VAL A 622 -19.93 -43.89 6.35
N ASP A 623 -21.02 -43.12 6.24
CA ASP A 623 -22.37 -43.69 6.05
C ASP A 623 -22.47 -44.58 4.81
N ALA A 624 -21.82 -44.17 3.72
CA ALA A 624 -21.79 -44.91 2.47
C ALA A 624 -20.95 -46.19 2.59
N PHE A 625 -19.86 -46.16 3.37
CA PHE A 625 -19.05 -47.35 3.68
C PHE A 625 -19.87 -48.39 4.43
N GLU A 626 -20.63 -47.99 5.46
CA GLU A 626 -21.52 -48.90 6.20
C GLU A 626 -22.60 -49.53 5.30
N LYS A 627 -23.07 -48.78 4.30
CA LYS A 627 -24.10 -49.21 3.34
C LYS A 627 -23.54 -49.89 2.08
N GLY A 628 -22.22 -50.04 1.96
CA GLY A 628 -21.57 -50.62 0.77
C GLY A 628 -21.74 -49.81 -0.52
N ARG A 629 -21.99 -48.50 -0.43
CA ARG A 629 -22.21 -47.58 -1.56
C ARG A 629 -20.90 -46.99 -2.07
N THR A 630 -20.17 -47.77 -2.88
CA THR A 630 -18.86 -47.38 -3.43
C THR A 630 -18.89 -46.14 -4.32
N ASP A 631 -20.01 -45.91 -5.01
CA ASP A 631 -20.29 -44.71 -5.81
C ASP A 631 -20.22 -43.43 -4.97
N VAL A 632 -20.92 -43.42 -3.83
CA VAL A 632 -20.97 -42.26 -2.92
C VAL A 632 -19.62 -42.05 -2.25
N ILE A 633 -18.93 -43.11 -1.84
CA ILE A 633 -17.56 -43.05 -1.28
C ILE A 633 -16.61 -42.37 -2.27
N THR A 634 -16.67 -42.76 -3.55
CA THR A 634 -15.78 -42.24 -4.59
C THR A 634 -16.00 -40.74 -4.82
N PHE A 635 -17.26 -40.29 -4.88
CA PHE A 635 -17.57 -38.87 -5.01
C PHE A 635 -17.16 -38.08 -3.76
N CYS A 636 -17.40 -38.62 -2.57
CA CYS A 636 -16.97 -37.98 -1.32
C CYS A 636 -15.44 -37.86 -1.23
N LEU A 637 -14.71 -38.88 -1.68
CA LEU A 637 -13.24 -38.85 -1.76
C LEU A 637 -12.75 -37.73 -2.69
N TYR A 638 -13.38 -37.55 -3.86
CA TYR A 638 -13.09 -36.42 -4.74
C TYR A 638 -13.33 -35.07 -4.03
N VAL A 639 -14.46 -34.91 -3.33
CA VAL A 639 -14.78 -33.66 -2.62
C VAL A 639 -13.76 -33.37 -1.51
N ILE A 640 -13.34 -34.41 -0.77
CA ILE A 640 -12.31 -34.30 0.28
C ILE A 640 -10.98 -33.85 -0.32
N LEU A 641 -10.54 -34.48 -1.41
CA LEU A 641 -9.29 -34.12 -2.11
C LEU A 641 -9.35 -32.69 -2.64
N PHE A 642 -10.50 -32.27 -3.19
CA PHE A 642 -10.76 -30.90 -3.64
C PHE A 642 -10.62 -29.90 -2.50
N GLY A 643 -11.32 -30.12 -1.39
CA GLY A 643 -11.28 -29.18 -0.27
C GLY A 643 -9.91 -29.13 0.42
N LEU A 644 -9.23 -30.27 0.55
CA LEU A 644 -7.87 -30.35 1.08
C LEU A 644 -6.86 -29.62 0.20
N PHE A 645 -6.99 -29.70 -1.14
CA PHE A 645 -6.11 -28.97 -2.05
C PHE A 645 -6.17 -27.46 -1.82
N HIS A 646 -7.37 -26.89 -1.81
CA HIS A 646 -7.55 -25.45 -1.60
C HIS A 646 -7.12 -24.98 -0.20
N PHE A 647 -7.43 -25.76 0.84
CA PHE A 647 -7.04 -25.39 2.20
C PHE A 647 -5.52 -25.52 2.43
N SER A 648 -4.91 -26.59 1.93
CA SER A 648 -3.47 -26.81 2.04
C SER A 648 -2.67 -25.76 1.26
N GLU A 649 -3.21 -25.23 0.16
CA GLU A 649 -2.56 -24.17 -0.59
C GLU A 649 -2.48 -22.85 0.15
N PHE A 650 -3.56 -22.48 0.83
CA PHE A 650 -3.57 -21.34 1.75
C PHE A 650 -2.52 -21.52 2.86
N LEU A 651 -2.53 -22.70 3.51
CA LEU A 651 -1.61 -22.98 4.62
C LEU A 651 -0.15 -22.97 4.17
N MET A 652 0.12 -23.52 2.99
CA MET A 652 1.46 -23.59 2.41
C MET A 652 1.96 -22.21 1.96
N THR A 653 1.07 -21.38 1.41
CA THR A 653 1.38 -19.98 1.11
C THR A 653 1.73 -19.21 2.38
N ALA A 654 0.97 -19.43 3.47
CA ALA A 654 1.26 -18.80 4.76
C ALA A 654 2.59 -19.24 5.35
N TYR A 655 2.96 -20.51 5.18
CA TYR A 655 4.24 -21.05 5.65
C TYR A 655 5.43 -20.55 4.81
N SER A 656 5.32 -20.62 3.49
CA SER A 656 6.43 -20.38 2.56
C SER A 656 6.59 -18.93 2.11
N ASN A 657 5.51 -18.15 2.04
CA ASN A 657 5.51 -16.77 1.56
C ASN A 657 4.43 -15.92 2.28
N PRO A 658 4.58 -15.69 3.61
CA PRO A 658 3.55 -15.04 4.44
C PRO A 658 3.21 -13.60 4.03
N ASP A 659 4.14 -12.91 3.37
CA ASP A 659 3.96 -11.54 2.88
C ASP A 659 2.99 -11.47 1.69
N SER A 660 2.91 -12.55 0.91
CA SER A 660 1.99 -12.68 -0.22
C SER A 660 0.59 -13.17 0.17
N LEU A 661 0.39 -13.59 1.43
CA LEU A 661 -0.83 -14.23 1.89
C LEU A 661 -2.05 -13.30 1.80
N ARG A 662 -3.03 -13.71 0.99
CA ARG A 662 -4.28 -12.99 0.70
C ARG A 662 -5.47 -13.96 0.78
N PRO A 663 -6.73 -13.48 0.87
CA PRO A 663 -7.90 -14.36 0.77
C PRO A 663 -7.95 -15.15 -0.55
N ASP A 664 -7.31 -14.63 -1.60
CA ASP A 664 -7.20 -15.32 -2.89
C ASP A 664 -6.22 -16.53 -2.85
N SER A 665 -5.41 -16.66 -1.79
CA SER A 665 -4.45 -17.77 -1.61
C SER A 665 -5.12 -19.12 -1.37
N PHE A 666 -6.43 -19.16 -1.07
CA PHE A 666 -7.20 -20.41 -1.09
C PHE A 666 -7.44 -20.94 -2.52
N LEU A 667 -7.20 -20.12 -3.55
CA LEU A 667 -7.48 -20.43 -4.95
C LEU A 667 -8.96 -20.79 -5.20
N LEU A 668 -9.90 -20.22 -4.45
CA LEU A 668 -11.33 -20.42 -4.73
C LEU A 668 -11.84 -19.51 -5.88
N ASN A 669 -11.11 -18.44 -6.17
CA ASN A 669 -11.40 -17.46 -7.21
C ASN A 669 -10.79 -17.85 -8.57
N HIS A 670 -11.16 -19.02 -9.09
CA HIS A 670 -10.68 -19.51 -10.38
C HIS A 670 -11.44 -18.95 -11.59
N SER A 671 -10.89 -19.16 -12.79
CA SER A 671 -11.50 -18.78 -14.06
C SER A 671 -12.80 -19.55 -14.33
N TRP A 672 -13.64 -19.02 -15.23
CA TRP A 672 -14.86 -19.70 -15.66
C TRP A 672 -14.58 -21.10 -16.25
N ALA A 673 -13.43 -21.27 -16.91
CA ALA A 673 -12.99 -22.52 -17.51
C ALA A 673 -12.74 -23.61 -16.45
N TYR A 674 -12.14 -23.25 -15.31
CA TYR A 674 -11.94 -24.17 -14.20
C TYR A 674 -13.27 -24.69 -13.64
N TRP A 675 -14.22 -23.79 -13.38
CA TRP A 675 -15.54 -24.18 -12.88
C TRP A 675 -16.32 -25.01 -13.90
N THR A 676 -16.17 -24.71 -15.18
CA THR A 676 -16.77 -25.52 -16.26
C THR A 676 -16.20 -26.91 -16.28
N ALA A 677 -14.87 -27.07 -16.16
CA ALA A 677 -14.24 -28.38 -16.07
C ALA A 677 -14.76 -29.17 -14.86
N ALA A 678 -14.86 -28.53 -13.69
CA ALA A 678 -15.44 -29.16 -12.49
C ALA A 678 -16.90 -29.59 -12.73
N MET A 679 -17.75 -28.73 -13.29
CA MET A 679 -19.14 -29.08 -13.62
C MET A 679 -19.21 -30.25 -14.60
N CYS A 680 -18.40 -30.23 -15.66
CA CYS A 680 -18.31 -31.33 -16.62
C CYS A 680 -17.92 -32.65 -15.94
N SER A 681 -16.96 -32.63 -15.02
CA SER A 681 -16.56 -33.82 -14.27
C SER A 681 -17.69 -34.37 -13.39
N TRP A 682 -18.49 -33.51 -12.78
CA TRP A 682 -19.62 -33.93 -11.95
C TRP A 682 -20.75 -34.47 -12.81
N ILE A 683 -21.08 -33.79 -13.91
CA ILE A 683 -22.09 -34.24 -14.88
C ILE A 683 -21.70 -35.59 -15.45
N GLU A 684 -20.44 -35.78 -15.87
CA GLU A 684 -19.96 -37.06 -16.39
C GLU A 684 -20.05 -38.16 -15.32
N PHE A 685 -19.66 -37.88 -14.08
CA PHE A 685 -19.74 -38.87 -13.01
C PHE A 685 -21.18 -39.37 -12.80
N TRP A 686 -22.15 -38.45 -12.68
CA TRP A 686 -23.55 -38.81 -12.47
C TRP A 686 -24.19 -39.46 -13.69
N THR A 687 -23.87 -38.99 -14.91
CA THR A 687 -24.36 -39.61 -16.15
C THR A 687 -23.76 -40.99 -16.37
N ARG A 688 -22.48 -41.19 -16.06
CA ARG A 688 -21.82 -42.51 -16.06
C ARG A 688 -22.50 -43.47 -15.09
N LEU A 689 -22.83 -43.03 -13.87
CA LEU A 689 -23.56 -43.88 -12.92
C LEU A 689 -24.95 -44.28 -13.43
N TRP A 690 -25.61 -43.41 -14.18
CA TRP A 690 -26.94 -43.67 -14.73
C TRP A 690 -26.92 -44.62 -15.94
N ILE A 691 -25.93 -44.47 -16.83
CA ILE A 691 -25.88 -45.19 -18.12
C ILE A 691 -24.98 -46.44 -18.05
N LEU A 692 -23.86 -46.36 -17.33
CA LEU A 692 -22.78 -47.37 -17.28
C LEU A 692 -22.32 -47.64 -15.82
N PRO A 693 -23.19 -48.14 -14.93
CA PRO A 693 -22.86 -48.34 -13.52
C PRO A 693 -21.72 -49.36 -13.29
N THR A 694 -21.52 -50.30 -14.21
CA THR A 694 -20.47 -51.33 -14.15
C THR A 694 -19.08 -50.84 -14.58
N PHE A 695 -18.96 -49.62 -15.11
CA PHE A 695 -17.69 -49.08 -15.61
C PHE A 695 -16.73 -48.63 -14.50
N TYR A 696 -17.13 -48.74 -13.23
CA TYR A 696 -16.27 -48.41 -12.09
C TYR A 696 -15.15 -49.43 -11.92
N SER A 697 -13.92 -48.95 -11.69
CA SER A 697 -12.77 -49.79 -11.34
C SER A 697 -12.07 -49.27 -10.08
N PRO A 698 -12.04 -50.05 -8.98
CA PRO A 698 -11.38 -49.63 -7.75
C PRO A 698 -9.87 -49.47 -7.92
N PHE A 699 -9.25 -50.23 -8.83
CA PHE A 699 -7.82 -50.08 -9.15
C PHE A 699 -7.52 -48.75 -9.83
N VAL A 700 -8.39 -48.30 -10.74
CA VAL A 700 -8.27 -47.00 -11.41
C VAL A 700 -8.49 -45.86 -10.40
N SER A 701 -9.51 -45.98 -9.55
CA SER A 701 -9.77 -44.98 -8.50
C SER A 701 -8.60 -44.88 -7.51
N LEU A 702 -8.03 -46.02 -7.09
CA LEU A 702 -6.85 -46.08 -6.23
C LEU A 702 -5.62 -45.46 -6.90
N ALA A 703 -5.38 -45.76 -8.17
CA ALA A 703 -4.31 -45.13 -8.93
C ALA A 703 -4.49 -43.60 -9.00
N GLY A 704 -5.72 -43.14 -9.20
CA GLY A 704 -6.08 -41.72 -9.15
C GLY A 704 -5.81 -41.08 -7.78
N LEU A 705 -6.14 -41.77 -6.69
CA LEU A 705 -5.86 -41.30 -5.33
C LEU A 705 -4.36 -41.16 -5.08
N ILE A 706 -3.57 -42.17 -5.46
CA ILE A 706 -2.10 -42.12 -5.36
C ILE A 706 -1.57 -40.94 -6.18
N LEU A 707 -2.09 -40.74 -7.40
CA LEU A 707 -1.67 -39.64 -8.26
C LEU A 707 -2.01 -38.27 -7.67
N CYS A 708 -3.18 -38.12 -7.03
CA CYS A 708 -3.54 -36.91 -6.31
C CYS A 708 -2.58 -36.62 -5.15
N ILE A 709 -2.27 -37.64 -4.34
CA ILE A 709 -1.35 -37.49 -3.20
C ILE A 709 0.06 -37.10 -3.67
N LEU A 710 0.57 -37.75 -4.72
CA LEU A 710 1.88 -37.43 -5.28
C LEU A 710 1.92 -36.02 -5.87
N GLY A 711 0.90 -35.66 -6.66
CA GLY A 711 0.78 -34.31 -7.22
C GLY A 711 0.75 -33.25 -6.12
N GLU A 712 0.09 -33.57 -5.01
CA GLU A 712 0.00 -32.68 -3.88
C GLU A 712 1.33 -32.50 -3.15
N ILE A 713 2.03 -33.60 -2.87
CA ILE A 713 3.39 -33.55 -2.30
C ILE A 713 4.31 -32.72 -3.20
N PHE A 714 4.31 -32.96 -4.51
CA PHE A 714 5.17 -32.24 -5.44
C PHE A 714 4.87 -30.75 -5.49
N ARG A 715 3.59 -30.38 -5.51
CA ARG A 715 3.19 -28.98 -5.50
C ARG A 715 3.60 -28.26 -4.22
N LYS A 716 3.40 -28.88 -3.05
CA LYS A 716 3.77 -28.26 -1.76
C LYS A 716 5.28 -28.19 -1.59
N LEU A 717 6.04 -29.17 -2.08
CA LEU A 717 7.50 -29.11 -2.12
C LEU A 717 8.01 -27.97 -3.03
N ALA A 718 7.36 -27.77 -4.18
CA ALA A 718 7.66 -26.66 -5.09
C ALA A 718 7.44 -25.30 -4.42
N MET A 719 6.35 -25.14 -3.66
CA MET A 719 6.07 -23.93 -2.86
C MET A 719 7.11 -23.73 -1.75
N CYS A 720 7.48 -24.80 -1.06
CA CYS A 720 8.52 -24.80 -0.03
C CYS A 720 9.86 -24.26 -0.54
N HIS A 721 10.34 -24.83 -1.65
CA HIS A 721 11.67 -24.54 -2.15
C HIS A 721 11.73 -23.20 -2.88
N ALA A 722 10.72 -22.86 -3.70
CA ALA A 722 10.71 -21.56 -4.38
C ALA A 722 10.32 -20.40 -3.43
N SER A 723 9.58 -20.67 -2.36
CA SER A 723 9.21 -19.68 -1.32
C SER A 723 8.68 -18.37 -1.91
N VAL A 724 9.39 -17.25 -1.73
CA VAL A 724 9.01 -15.93 -2.25
C VAL A 724 8.94 -15.90 -3.78
N GLY A 725 9.66 -16.78 -4.47
CA GLY A 725 9.63 -16.95 -5.93
C GLY A 725 8.41 -17.75 -6.43
N PHE A 726 7.70 -18.47 -5.57
CA PHE A 726 6.50 -19.20 -5.98
C PHE A 726 5.29 -18.25 -6.00
N THR A 727 4.77 -17.98 -7.19
CA THR A 727 3.59 -17.13 -7.38
C THR A 727 2.56 -17.83 -8.26
N HIS A 728 1.27 -17.76 -7.90
CA HIS A 728 0.21 -18.40 -8.67
C HIS A 728 -0.08 -17.69 -10.01
N GLN A 729 0.39 -16.46 -10.18
CA GLN A 729 0.34 -15.69 -11.43
C GLN A 729 1.76 -15.48 -11.93
N ILE A 730 1.97 -15.49 -13.24
CA ILE A 730 3.29 -15.21 -13.82
C ILE A 730 3.72 -13.83 -13.34
N SER A 731 4.87 -13.75 -12.68
CA SER A 731 5.42 -12.48 -12.26
C SER A 731 6.06 -11.81 -13.47
N PHE A 732 5.48 -10.71 -13.94
CA PHE A 732 6.04 -9.88 -15.01
C PHE A 732 7.10 -8.87 -14.52
N ARG A 733 7.33 -8.82 -13.20
CA ARG A 733 8.30 -7.90 -12.59
C ARG A 733 9.19 -8.63 -11.60
N ARG A 734 10.49 -8.33 -11.64
CA ARG A 734 11.44 -8.85 -10.65
C ARG A 734 11.26 -8.13 -9.30
N SER A 735 10.95 -8.88 -8.25
CA SER A 735 10.98 -8.37 -6.86
C SER A 735 12.42 -8.30 -6.34
N ARG A 736 12.71 -7.39 -5.39
CA ARG A 736 14.05 -7.23 -4.78
C ARG A 736 14.53 -8.50 -4.07
N ASN A 737 13.60 -9.32 -3.59
CA ASN A 737 13.88 -10.60 -2.92
C ASN A 737 13.76 -11.81 -3.87
N HIS A 738 13.59 -11.57 -5.18
CA HIS A 738 13.47 -12.65 -6.16
C HIS A 738 14.87 -13.16 -6.55
N SER A 739 15.22 -14.34 -6.02
CA SER A 739 16.41 -15.11 -6.39
C SER A 739 16.03 -16.30 -7.25
N LEU A 740 16.89 -16.65 -8.21
CA LEU A 740 16.75 -17.88 -8.98
C LEU A 740 16.92 -19.09 -8.04
N CYS A 741 15.89 -19.93 -7.95
CA CYS A 741 15.90 -21.11 -7.08
C CYS A 741 16.40 -22.32 -7.87
N THR A 742 17.63 -22.77 -7.61
CA THR A 742 18.26 -23.91 -8.29
C THR A 742 18.36 -25.15 -7.42
N ASP A 743 17.87 -25.08 -6.18
CA ASP A 743 18.18 -26.05 -5.14
C ASP A 743 16.99 -26.97 -4.84
N GLY A 744 17.27 -28.11 -4.21
CA GLY A 744 16.23 -29.07 -3.82
C GLY A 744 15.52 -29.66 -5.03
N VAL A 745 14.20 -29.51 -5.08
CA VAL A 745 13.37 -30.08 -6.16
C VAL A 745 13.61 -29.40 -7.51
N TYR A 746 13.94 -28.11 -7.49
CA TYR A 746 14.26 -27.36 -8.70
C TYR A 746 15.62 -27.72 -9.28
N ALA A 747 16.48 -28.46 -8.56
CA ALA A 747 17.70 -29.01 -9.15
C ALA A 747 17.42 -30.16 -10.14
N ILE A 748 16.23 -30.76 -10.07
CA ILE A 748 15.89 -31.99 -10.80
C ILE A 748 14.87 -31.72 -11.89
N ILE A 749 13.80 -30.98 -11.58
CA ILE A 749 12.66 -30.79 -12.49
C ILE A 749 11.77 -29.64 -12.00
N PHE A 750 11.07 -28.97 -12.93
CA PHE A 750 10.18 -27.85 -12.62
C PHE A 750 8.85 -28.32 -11.96
N LEU A 751 8.90 -28.69 -10.67
CA LEU A 751 7.85 -29.47 -9.97
C LEU A 751 6.48 -28.79 -9.82
N GLY A 752 6.41 -27.45 -9.83
CA GLY A 752 5.19 -26.73 -9.46
C GLY A 752 4.00 -27.02 -10.38
N TYR A 753 4.25 -27.09 -11.69
CA TYR A 753 3.24 -27.38 -12.70
C TYR A 753 2.94 -28.87 -12.81
N VAL A 754 3.97 -29.71 -12.71
CA VAL A 754 3.84 -31.17 -12.70
C VAL A 754 2.92 -31.61 -11.56
N GLY A 755 3.10 -31.07 -10.36
CA GLY A 755 2.26 -31.41 -9.20
C GLY A 755 0.78 -31.10 -9.42
N TRP A 756 0.46 -29.94 -10.00
CA TRP A 756 -0.93 -29.58 -10.31
C TRP A 756 -1.52 -30.44 -11.42
N MET A 757 -0.76 -30.73 -12.48
CA MET A 757 -1.22 -31.57 -13.59
C MET A 757 -1.54 -32.98 -13.08
N MET A 758 -0.65 -33.59 -12.28
CA MET A 758 -0.89 -34.89 -11.65
C MET A 758 -2.13 -34.87 -10.77
N TRP A 759 -2.28 -33.86 -9.93
CA TRP A 759 -3.45 -33.73 -9.06
C TRP A 759 -4.75 -33.60 -9.86
N SER A 760 -4.79 -32.71 -10.86
CA SER A 760 -5.98 -32.47 -11.67
C SER A 760 -6.43 -33.71 -12.45
N ILE A 761 -5.51 -34.44 -13.10
CA ILE A 761 -5.80 -35.69 -13.81
C ILE A 761 -6.20 -36.79 -12.82
N GLY A 762 -5.50 -36.86 -11.68
CA GLY A 762 -5.78 -37.81 -10.60
C GLY A 762 -7.22 -37.72 -10.10
N THR A 763 -7.78 -36.51 -9.99
CA THR A 763 -9.17 -36.32 -9.55
C THR A 763 -10.18 -37.00 -10.50
N GLN A 764 -9.88 -37.04 -11.80
CA GLN A 764 -10.74 -37.68 -12.80
C GLN A 764 -10.59 -39.21 -12.79
N LEU A 765 -9.39 -39.71 -12.51
CA LEU A 765 -9.14 -41.13 -12.28
C LEU A 765 -9.86 -41.63 -11.01
N VAL A 766 -9.86 -40.84 -9.93
CA VAL A 766 -10.63 -41.14 -8.71
C VAL A 766 -12.10 -41.37 -9.08
N LEU A 767 -12.70 -40.45 -9.84
CA LEU A 767 -14.09 -40.54 -10.29
C LEU A 767 -14.35 -41.61 -11.37
N CYS A 768 -13.30 -42.19 -11.93
CA CYS A 768 -13.35 -43.09 -13.09
C CYS A 768 -14.08 -42.45 -14.30
N ASN A 769 -13.78 -41.18 -14.60
CA ASN A 769 -14.39 -40.42 -15.70
C ASN A 769 -13.56 -40.54 -16.99
N PRO A 770 -13.98 -41.36 -17.99
CA PRO A 770 -13.18 -41.60 -19.20
C PRO A 770 -13.06 -40.39 -20.14
N ILE A 771 -14.06 -39.51 -20.22
CA ILE A 771 -14.03 -38.34 -21.11
C ILE A 771 -13.26 -37.20 -20.42
N CYS A 772 -13.57 -36.92 -19.16
CA CYS A 772 -12.91 -35.86 -18.41
C CYS A 772 -11.44 -36.18 -18.14
N VAL A 773 -11.02 -37.45 -17.96
CA VAL A 773 -9.58 -37.73 -17.80
C VAL A 773 -8.77 -37.32 -19.04
N ILE A 774 -9.29 -37.60 -20.24
CA ILE A 774 -8.66 -37.19 -21.52
C ILE A 774 -8.71 -35.66 -21.66
N SER A 775 -9.88 -35.08 -21.39
CA SER A 775 -10.10 -33.63 -21.54
C SER A 775 -9.22 -32.82 -20.57
N TYR A 776 -9.15 -33.24 -19.30
CA TYR A 776 -8.27 -32.62 -18.30
C TYR A 776 -6.80 -32.75 -18.70
N ALA A 777 -6.37 -33.90 -19.22
CA ALA A 777 -5.00 -34.07 -19.68
C ALA A 777 -4.65 -33.12 -20.83
N ILE A 778 -5.49 -33.03 -21.86
CA ILE A 778 -5.26 -32.17 -23.04
C ILE A 778 -5.30 -30.69 -22.67
N VAL A 779 -6.33 -30.27 -21.94
CA VAL A 779 -6.53 -28.86 -21.57
C VAL A 779 -5.43 -28.39 -20.62
N SER A 780 -5.08 -29.20 -19.61
CA SER A 780 -4.00 -28.86 -18.68
C SER A 780 -2.65 -28.81 -19.38
N TYR A 781 -2.39 -29.73 -20.32
CA TYR A 781 -1.17 -29.73 -21.11
C TYR A 781 -0.99 -28.41 -21.89
N ARG A 782 -2.00 -28.02 -22.67
CA ARG A 782 -1.96 -26.76 -23.44
C ARG A 782 -1.86 -25.53 -22.54
N PHE A 783 -2.57 -25.54 -21.42
CA PHE A 783 -2.49 -24.44 -20.45
C PHE A 783 -1.07 -24.28 -19.89
N PHE A 784 -0.38 -25.38 -19.58
CA PHE A 784 0.99 -25.30 -19.07
C PHE A 784 2.03 -25.05 -20.15
N GLU A 785 1.80 -25.48 -21.39
CA GLU A 785 2.69 -25.19 -22.52
C GLU A 785 2.84 -23.68 -22.73
N GLU A 786 1.71 -22.97 -22.89
CA GLU A 786 1.69 -21.52 -23.05
C GLU A 786 2.28 -20.80 -21.82
N ARG A 787 1.93 -21.30 -20.63
CA ARG A 787 2.34 -20.67 -19.37
C ARG A 787 3.82 -20.83 -19.06
N ILE A 788 4.38 -22.02 -19.27
CA ILE A 788 5.81 -22.29 -19.08
C ILE A 788 6.60 -21.44 -20.08
N TYR A 789 6.18 -21.39 -21.34
CA TYR A 789 6.81 -20.53 -22.35
C TYR A 789 6.90 -19.06 -21.90
N GLU A 790 5.78 -18.48 -21.45
CA GLU A 790 5.75 -17.10 -20.98
C GLU A 790 6.58 -16.88 -19.72
N GLU A 791 6.47 -17.76 -18.72
CA GLU A 791 7.22 -17.63 -17.48
C GLU A 791 8.72 -17.74 -17.70
N GLU A 792 9.18 -18.68 -18.52
CA GLU A 792 10.60 -18.83 -18.85
C GLU A 792 11.16 -17.62 -19.61
N ARG A 793 10.36 -17.02 -20.51
CA ARG A 793 10.75 -15.76 -21.17
C ARG A 793 11.07 -14.66 -20.16
N TYR A 794 10.20 -14.47 -19.16
CA TYR A 794 10.43 -13.48 -18.10
C TYR A 794 11.54 -13.90 -17.12
N LEU A 795 11.72 -15.19 -16.84
CA LEU A 795 12.82 -15.67 -16.01
C LEU A 795 14.18 -15.41 -16.67
N ILE A 796 14.27 -15.55 -18.00
CA ILE A 796 15.45 -15.14 -18.78
C ILE A 796 15.61 -13.62 -18.72
N GLU A 797 14.54 -12.83 -18.84
CA GLU A 797 14.63 -11.37 -18.66
C GLU A 797 15.14 -10.98 -17.24
N PHE A 798 14.72 -11.71 -16.21
CA PHE A 798 15.08 -11.42 -14.82
C PHE A 798 16.49 -11.85 -14.45
N PHE A 799 16.96 -12.98 -14.96
CA PHE A 799 18.19 -13.63 -14.51
C PHE A 799 19.23 -13.86 -15.62
N ALA A 800 18.90 -13.54 -16.87
CA ALA A 800 19.74 -13.63 -18.06
C ALA A 800 20.45 -14.99 -18.17
N GLU A 801 21.77 -14.97 -18.39
CA GLU A 801 22.62 -16.14 -18.55
C GLU A 801 22.49 -17.17 -17.40
N ARG A 802 22.13 -16.74 -16.19
CA ARG A 802 21.96 -17.67 -15.05
C ARG A 802 20.77 -18.60 -15.24
N TYR A 803 19.67 -18.12 -15.83
CA TYR A 803 18.52 -18.97 -16.13
C TYR A 803 18.79 -19.86 -17.34
N ILE A 804 19.43 -19.31 -18.38
CA ILE A 804 19.80 -20.09 -19.59
C ILE A 804 20.70 -21.27 -19.21
N ALA A 805 21.68 -21.06 -18.33
CA ALA A 805 22.53 -22.15 -17.83
C ALA A 805 21.74 -23.20 -17.04
N TYR A 806 20.77 -22.79 -16.23
CA TYR A 806 19.91 -23.68 -15.46
C TYR A 806 18.97 -24.52 -16.36
N GLN A 807 18.34 -23.88 -17.35
CA GLN A 807 17.38 -24.49 -18.28
C GLN A 807 18.01 -25.62 -19.12
N ARG A 808 19.32 -25.56 -19.39
CA ARG A 808 20.04 -26.63 -20.11
C ARG A 808 20.09 -27.97 -19.38
N PHE A 809 20.02 -27.95 -18.06
CA PHE A 809 20.18 -29.15 -17.23
C PHE A 809 18.88 -29.61 -16.58
N VAL A 810 17.91 -28.70 -16.40
CA VAL A 810 16.67 -29.00 -15.68
C VAL A 810 15.48 -29.00 -16.65
N PRO A 811 14.83 -30.15 -16.87
CA PRO A 811 13.64 -30.22 -17.72
C PRO A 811 12.43 -29.54 -17.07
N THR A 812 11.52 -29.03 -17.91
CA THR A 812 10.21 -28.48 -17.54
C THR A 812 9.33 -29.51 -16.81
N GLY A 813 9.59 -30.79 -17.04
CA GLY A 813 8.96 -31.90 -16.31
C GLY A 813 7.64 -32.40 -16.85
N ILE A 814 7.04 -31.68 -17.80
CA ILE A 814 5.88 -32.13 -18.55
C ILE A 814 6.38 -32.64 -19.91
N PRO A 815 6.16 -33.93 -20.25
CA PRO A 815 6.70 -34.52 -21.48
C PRO A 815 6.28 -33.75 -22.74
N GLY A 816 7.24 -33.37 -23.58
CA GLY A 816 6.98 -32.69 -24.86
C GLY A 816 6.85 -31.16 -24.80
N ILE A 817 6.96 -30.54 -23.61
CA ILE A 817 7.02 -29.07 -23.48
C ILE A 817 8.48 -28.62 -23.43
N SER A 818 8.94 -27.94 -24.48
CA SER A 818 10.33 -27.44 -24.61
C SER A 818 10.60 -26.16 -23.83
N GLY A 819 9.57 -25.37 -23.51
CA GLY A 819 9.73 -24.07 -22.86
C GLY A 819 10.17 -22.97 -23.83
N TYR A 820 10.70 -21.86 -23.30
CA TYR A 820 11.14 -20.72 -24.13
C TYR A 820 12.62 -20.83 -24.49
N GLU A 821 12.93 -20.91 -25.78
CA GLU A 821 14.30 -20.85 -26.29
C GLU A 821 14.60 -19.43 -26.82
N PRO A 822 15.58 -18.71 -26.25
CA PRO A 822 15.98 -17.42 -26.79
C PRO A 822 16.61 -17.62 -28.17
N THR A 823 16.03 -16.97 -29.19
CA THR A 823 16.62 -16.92 -30.53
C THR A 823 17.94 -16.15 -30.47
N HIS A 824 18.99 -16.78 -31.02
CA HIS A 824 20.39 -16.32 -30.98
C HIS A 824 20.63 -14.88 -31.41
#